data_AF-A0A4V3G6D3-F1
#
_entry.id   AF-A0A4V3G6D3-F1
#
_cell.length_a   1.000
_cell.length_b   1.000
_cell.length_c   1.000
_cell.angle_alpha   90.00
_cell.angle_beta   90.00
_cell.angle_gamma   90.00
#
_symmetry.space_group_name_H-M   'P 1'
#
loop_
_entity.id
_entity.type
_entity.pdbx_description
1 polymer ?
#
loop_
_entity_poly.entity_id
_entity_poly.type
_entity_poly.pdbx_seq_one_letter_code
_entity_poly.pdbx_strand_id
1 'polypeptide(L)'
;MKRLKKIVLSLFVTISMFSLVVPSTLRQVHALDFDKKITIIHTNDVHSFVDVEPYVKGYANKLEAAGEAYTIVSAGDAFAGTSFASMSRGLDVATVMNAVGYDMMTLGNHEYAMKFDMLSDIVDAANFPILGANAEPDLLAAIPDVEEYVIKDYNGIKIAYLGLTTAYNPEGFGARTVAKAEELKAKATAEGATIFIGVTHLGVKDSNPELTSKYLAEKCDWFTAIVDAHCHTVHDGGLMHNGVLIAETGEYGNNFGVMELYLKNGEVVDVTSTIIPISEAESRGITPDAQIQEIIDNVRAKNETILKEVMFTTPVDLTGNRQVIRKQETNLGNIVSDAYLATAKGNADVSFAPGVTIRQDLPKGDVTYDELLNTLGSEQRLLSFELSGKEIYAAMENALATYPEENNNFQHFAGMKVYFDPTRPVGERIEKIVLDDGRTVEADVVYRAITREDMLAWFLSDERLANFEYIAHGSVYPDFITYAKANAHTFKAEIEGRLVDTTKVVDHEVELQVYASNFDIRYDKLSTLDQKQIQSLAKLTVTIDGEVVDAYTVDIDAASLKAIKDAKNENKTYPLFLTVSYTDVQNELYTQIVQIDVQVKAVDQSQPSTTPNAGGSVNTYDPTSIVLLYGLLACSALGIMYTRKRKA
;
A
#
# COMPACT_ATOMS: atom_id res chain seq x y z
N MET A 1 -1.07 64.15 -53.61
CA MET A 1 -1.05 62.84 -52.89
C MET A 1 -0.43 62.85 -51.48
N LYS A 2 -0.45 63.97 -50.71
CA LYS A 2 -0.01 63.99 -49.29
C LYS A 2 -1.02 64.60 -48.30
N ARG A 3 -2.25 64.91 -48.73
CA ARG A 3 -3.32 65.44 -47.85
C ARG A 3 -4.52 64.50 -47.66
N LEU A 4 -4.54 63.32 -48.30
CA LEU A 4 -5.66 62.36 -48.17
C LEU A 4 -5.38 61.18 -47.22
N LYS A 5 -4.15 61.04 -46.69
CA LYS A 5 -3.78 59.96 -45.75
C LYS A 5 -3.90 60.33 -44.26
N LYS A 6 -4.20 61.59 -43.91
CA LYS A 6 -4.38 62.00 -42.50
C LYS A 6 -5.84 62.02 -42.01
N ILE A 7 -6.82 61.88 -42.91
CA ILE A 7 -8.24 61.89 -42.54
C ILE A 7 -8.80 60.46 -42.35
N VAL A 8 -8.18 59.43 -42.96
CA VAL A 8 -8.61 58.03 -42.78
C VAL A 8 -8.04 57.39 -41.50
N LEU A 9 -6.93 57.90 -40.95
CA LEU A 9 -6.35 57.38 -39.70
C LEU A 9 -6.97 57.97 -38.42
N SER A 10 -7.70 59.10 -38.53
CA SER A 10 -8.36 59.73 -37.38
C SER A 10 -9.82 59.32 -37.20
N LEU A 11 -10.40 58.55 -38.13
CA LEU A 11 -11.75 58.01 -38.02
C LEU A 11 -11.78 56.56 -37.48
N PHE A 12 -10.64 55.86 -37.50
CA PHE A 12 -10.49 54.51 -36.93
C PHE A 12 -10.04 54.50 -35.46
N VAL A 13 -9.63 55.64 -34.89
CA VAL A 13 -9.20 55.74 -33.49
C VAL A 13 -10.33 56.25 -32.57
N THR A 14 -11.38 56.85 -33.11
CA THR A 14 -12.53 57.35 -32.33
C THR A 14 -13.75 56.42 -32.32
N ILE A 15 -13.76 55.34 -33.11
CA ILE A 15 -14.86 54.34 -33.13
C ILE A 15 -14.47 53.03 -32.40
N SER A 16 -13.20 52.80 -32.04
CA SER A 16 -12.78 51.68 -31.18
C SER A 16 -12.72 52.00 -29.69
N MET A 17 -13.28 53.15 -29.25
CA MET A 17 -13.41 53.49 -27.82
C MET A 17 -14.87 53.52 -27.32
N PHE A 18 -15.83 53.08 -28.14
CA PHE A 18 -17.26 53.09 -27.78
C PHE A 18 -17.99 51.76 -28.07
N SER A 19 -17.26 50.64 -28.01
CA SER A 19 -17.84 49.31 -28.18
C SER A 19 -17.14 48.29 -27.28
N LEU A 20 -17.36 48.42 -25.97
CA LEU A 20 -17.35 47.35 -24.96
C LEU A 20 -17.69 47.94 -23.58
N VAL A 21 -18.73 48.78 -23.53
CA VAL A 21 -19.57 48.79 -22.33
C VAL A 21 -20.59 47.69 -22.59
N VAL A 22 -20.17 46.45 -22.35
CA VAL A 22 -21.16 45.44 -21.94
C VAL A 22 -21.88 46.12 -20.78
N PRO A 23 -23.21 46.28 -20.79
CA PRO A 23 -23.88 46.58 -19.55
C PRO A 23 -23.55 45.38 -18.69
N SER A 24 -22.56 45.55 -17.79
CA SER A 24 -22.54 44.85 -16.54
C SER A 24 -23.94 45.11 -16.01
N THR A 25 -24.84 44.15 -16.22
CA THR A 25 -25.94 43.95 -15.32
C THR A 25 -25.26 43.97 -13.97
N LEU A 26 -25.34 45.12 -13.29
CA LEU A 26 -25.23 45.16 -11.86
C LEU A 26 -26.23 44.09 -11.44
N ARG A 27 -25.72 42.88 -11.18
CA ARG A 27 -26.40 41.92 -10.34
C ARG A 27 -26.54 42.72 -9.07
N GLN A 28 -27.71 43.31 -8.90
CA GLN A 28 -28.10 43.99 -7.70
C GLN A 28 -27.89 42.90 -6.64
N VAL A 29 -26.80 43.00 -5.88
CA VAL A 29 -26.63 42.18 -4.69
C VAL A 29 -27.72 42.72 -3.79
N HIS A 30 -28.91 42.16 -3.92
CA HIS A 30 -29.92 42.32 -2.89
C HIS A 30 -29.23 41.84 -1.64
N ALA A 31 -28.99 42.75 -0.69
CA ALA A 31 -28.58 42.37 0.63
C ALA A 31 -29.58 41.30 1.09
N LEU A 32 -29.05 40.14 1.48
CA LEU A 32 -29.87 39.00 1.86
C LEU A 32 -30.76 39.43 3.04
N ASP A 33 -32.08 39.32 2.90
CA ASP A 33 -33.02 39.74 3.94
C ASP A 33 -33.21 38.59 4.94
N PHE A 34 -32.46 38.63 6.04
CA PHE A 34 -32.52 37.64 7.13
C PHE A 34 -32.64 38.35 8.49
N ASP A 35 -33.22 37.68 9.48
CA ASP A 35 -33.32 38.17 10.87
C ASP A 35 -32.49 37.34 11.86
N LYS A 36 -32.00 36.17 11.43
CA LYS A 36 -31.16 35.30 12.23
C LYS A 36 -30.12 34.57 11.38
N LYS A 37 -28.95 34.35 11.97
CA LYS A 37 -27.87 33.54 11.41
C LYS A 37 -27.49 32.46 12.42
N ILE A 38 -27.32 31.23 11.96
CA ILE A 38 -26.83 30.11 12.76
C ILE A 38 -25.60 29.54 12.05
N THR A 39 -24.49 29.44 12.77
CA THR A 39 -23.21 29.00 12.21
C THR A 39 -22.91 27.56 12.62
N ILE A 40 -22.47 26.74 11.67
CA ILE A 40 -21.96 25.40 11.91
C ILE A 40 -20.47 25.42 11.56
N ILE A 41 -19.64 25.28 12.59
CA ILE A 41 -18.20 25.07 12.44
C ILE A 41 -18.01 23.58 12.26
N HIS A 42 -17.29 23.16 11.23
CA HIS A 42 -17.12 21.73 11.00
C HIS A 42 -15.72 21.32 10.57
N THR A 43 -15.40 20.07 10.88
CA THR A 43 -14.19 19.36 10.45
C THR A 43 -14.59 17.96 9.95
N ASN A 44 -13.73 17.34 9.16
CA ASN A 44 -13.82 15.94 8.75
C ASN A 44 -12.43 15.38 8.46
N ASP A 45 -12.28 14.06 8.55
CA ASP A 45 -11.06 13.34 8.15
C ASP A 45 -9.79 13.95 8.76
N VAL A 46 -9.90 14.43 10.01
CA VAL A 46 -8.79 15.06 10.73
C VAL A 46 -7.71 14.03 10.99
N HIS A 47 -8.07 12.75 11.10
CA HIS A 47 -7.16 11.64 11.30
C HIS A 47 -6.10 11.89 12.38
N SER A 48 -6.52 12.45 13.52
CA SER A 48 -5.68 12.87 14.65
C SER A 48 -4.60 13.93 14.37
N PHE A 49 -4.65 14.63 13.22
CA PHE A 49 -3.88 15.85 12.98
C PHE A 49 -4.53 17.05 13.69
N VAL A 50 -4.42 17.07 15.02
CA VAL A 50 -5.15 17.96 15.94
C VAL A 50 -4.75 19.45 15.88
N ASP A 51 -3.85 19.87 14.99
CA ASP A 51 -3.41 21.28 14.92
C ASP A 51 -4.50 22.25 14.41
N VAL A 52 -5.59 21.71 13.85
CA VAL A 52 -6.78 22.49 13.49
C VAL A 52 -7.57 22.95 14.70
N GLU A 53 -7.50 22.19 15.80
CA GLU A 53 -8.40 22.30 16.95
C GLU A 53 -8.29 23.64 17.71
N PRO A 54 -7.10 24.21 17.93
CA PRO A 54 -6.96 25.55 18.49
C PRO A 54 -7.67 26.62 17.65
N TYR A 55 -7.70 26.48 16.32
CA TYR A 55 -8.34 27.44 15.43
C TYR A 55 -9.86 27.27 15.38
N VAL A 56 -10.37 26.04 15.44
CA VAL A 56 -11.82 25.77 15.59
C VAL A 56 -12.33 26.43 16.87
N LYS A 57 -11.64 26.20 18.00
CA LYS A 57 -11.98 26.86 19.27
C LYS A 57 -11.82 28.38 19.19
N GLY A 58 -10.76 28.87 18.54
CA GLY A 58 -10.53 30.29 18.31
C GLY A 58 -11.66 30.97 17.54
N TYR A 59 -12.20 30.31 16.51
CA TYR A 59 -13.35 30.80 15.75
C TYR A 59 -14.64 30.75 16.57
N ALA A 60 -14.86 29.67 17.32
CA ALA A 60 -16.00 29.58 18.25
C ALA A 60 -15.98 30.71 19.29
N ASN A 61 -14.83 30.99 19.91
CA ASN A 61 -14.67 32.09 20.86
C ASN A 61 -14.97 33.46 20.22
N LYS A 62 -14.61 33.65 18.94
CA LYS A 62 -14.95 34.86 18.17
C LYS A 62 -16.45 35.03 17.97
N LEU A 63 -17.17 33.94 17.64
CA LEU A 63 -18.63 33.96 17.50
C LEU A 63 -19.32 34.19 18.86
N GLU A 64 -18.83 33.55 19.91
CA GLU A 64 -19.33 33.71 21.29
C GLU A 64 -19.20 35.18 21.74
N ALA A 65 -18.04 35.80 21.51
CA ALA A 65 -17.81 37.21 21.83
C ALA A 65 -18.73 38.17 21.05
N ALA A 66 -19.17 37.77 19.85
CA ALA A 66 -20.14 38.49 19.04
C ALA A 66 -21.61 38.20 19.43
N GLY A 67 -21.86 37.25 20.32
CA GLY A 67 -23.20 36.77 20.67
C GLY A 67 -23.89 36.02 19.52
N GLU A 68 -23.11 35.45 18.59
CA GLU A 68 -23.63 34.68 17.46
C GLU A 68 -23.88 33.22 17.85
N ALA A 69 -24.99 32.66 17.39
CA ALA A 69 -25.32 31.25 17.63
C ALA A 69 -24.46 30.33 16.76
N TYR A 70 -23.87 29.31 17.37
CA TYR A 70 -23.06 28.34 16.65
C TYR A 70 -23.19 26.92 17.19
N THR A 71 -22.69 25.97 16.40
CA THR A 71 -22.45 24.57 16.77
C THR A 71 -21.16 24.08 16.15
N ILE A 72 -20.44 23.20 16.83
CA ILE A 72 -19.21 22.57 16.35
C ILE A 72 -19.47 21.09 16.06
N VAL A 73 -19.23 20.65 14.82
CA VAL A 73 -19.54 19.29 14.35
C VAL A 73 -18.32 18.64 13.72
N SER A 74 -18.12 17.35 13.97
CA SER A 74 -17.18 16.52 13.18
C SER A 74 -17.96 15.55 12.29
N ALA A 75 -17.58 15.47 11.01
CA ALA A 75 -18.14 14.50 10.08
C ALA A 75 -17.34 13.17 10.02
N GLY A 76 -16.61 12.82 11.07
CA GLY A 76 -16.00 11.48 11.23
C GLY A 76 -14.50 11.42 10.96
N ASP A 77 -13.93 10.24 11.19
CA ASP A 77 -12.51 9.91 10.99
C ASP A 77 -11.55 10.81 11.78
N ALA A 78 -11.83 10.97 13.08
CA ALA A 78 -11.01 11.79 13.97
C ALA A 78 -9.98 10.97 14.75
N PHE A 79 -10.32 9.72 15.12
CA PHE A 79 -9.65 9.00 16.20
C PHE A 79 -8.53 8.05 15.75
N ALA A 80 -8.12 8.11 14.49
CA ALA A 80 -7.02 7.31 13.96
C ALA A 80 -6.19 8.08 12.93
N GLY A 81 -4.88 7.86 12.87
CA GLY A 81 -4.05 8.35 11.76
C GLY A 81 -2.58 8.57 12.12
N THR A 82 -2.33 9.17 13.28
CA THR A 82 -0.99 9.52 13.78
C THR A 82 -0.69 8.87 15.12
N SER A 83 0.54 9.05 15.60
CA SER A 83 0.96 8.67 16.95
C SER A 83 0.14 9.35 18.05
N PHE A 84 -0.45 10.51 17.78
CA PHE A 84 -1.31 11.23 18.73
C PHE A 84 -2.52 10.37 19.14
N ALA A 85 -3.13 9.66 18.20
CA ALA A 85 -4.21 8.73 18.48
C ALA A 85 -3.72 7.34 18.91
N SER A 86 -2.74 6.77 18.21
CA SER A 86 -2.40 5.35 18.41
C SER A 86 -1.83 5.05 19.79
N MET A 87 -1.08 6.00 20.37
CA MET A 87 -0.45 5.85 21.70
C MET A 87 -1.45 5.76 22.86
N SER A 88 -2.67 6.26 22.67
CA SER A 88 -3.73 6.32 23.69
C SER A 88 -5.01 5.63 23.25
N ARG A 89 -4.99 4.86 22.16
CA ARG A 89 -6.18 4.25 21.56
C ARG A 89 -7.29 5.29 21.28
N GLY A 90 -6.91 6.49 20.84
CA GLY A 90 -7.82 7.59 20.50
C GLY A 90 -8.24 8.49 21.68
N LEU A 91 -7.96 8.11 22.93
CA LEU A 91 -8.42 8.87 24.11
C LEU A 91 -7.80 10.27 24.24
N ASP A 92 -6.57 10.46 23.77
CA ASP A 92 -5.96 11.81 23.76
C ASP A 92 -6.65 12.72 22.71
N VAL A 93 -7.14 12.17 21.59
CA VAL A 93 -7.96 12.93 20.63
C VAL A 93 -9.30 13.32 21.26
N ALA A 94 -9.96 12.39 21.98
CA ALA A 94 -11.20 12.68 22.70
C ALA A 94 -11.00 13.82 23.72
N THR A 95 -9.86 13.81 24.42
CA THR A 95 -9.49 14.87 25.37
C THR A 95 -9.41 16.25 24.69
N VAL A 96 -8.80 16.32 23.50
CA VAL A 96 -8.72 17.58 22.73
C VAL A 96 -10.10 18.02 22.25
N MET A 97 -10.88 17.14 21.63
CA MET A 97 -12.22 17.47 21.11
C MET A 97 -13.19 17.90 22.23
N ASN A 98 -13.09 17.26 23.40
CA ASN A 98 -13.84 17.65 24.60
C ASN A 98 -13.49 19.07 25.06
N ALA A 99 -12.21 19.45 25.01
CA ALA A 99 -11.76 20.77 25.40
C ALA A 99 -12.16 21.86 24.39
N VAL A 100 -12.15 21.53 23.09
CA VAL A 100 -12.69 22.41 22.03
C VAL A 100 -14.19 22.65 22.24
N GLY A 101 -14.91 21.62 22.69
CA GLY A 101 -16.35 21.66 22.90
C GLY A 101 -17.11 21.33 21.63
N TYR A 102 -16.73 20.24 20.96
CA TYR A 102 -17.57 19.63 19.92
C TYR A 102 -18.96 19.34 20.49
N ASP A 103 -19.99 19.60 19.68
CA ASP A 103 -21.38 19.33 20.05
C ASP A 103 -21.86 17.95 19.60
N MET A 104 -21.23 17.40 18.56
CA MET A 104 -21.52 16.08 18.01
C MET A 104 -20.46 15.65 16.99
N MET A 105 -20.38 14.34 16.75
CA MET A 105 -19.58 13.76 15.69
C MET A 105 -20.35 12.58 15.06
N THR A 106 -20.31 12.40 13.74
CA THR A 106 -20.76 11.12 13.15
C THR A 106 -19.59 10.13 13.08
N LEU A 107 -19.88 8.83 13.14
CA LEU A 107 -18.88 7.79 12.91
C LEU A 107 -18.32 7.89 11.47
N GLY A 108 -17.02 7.69 11.30
CA GLY A 108 -16.40 7.44 10.00
C GLY A 108 -15.89 6.00 9.87
N ASN A 109 -15.40 5.61 8.69
CA ASN A 109 -14.95 4.22 8.47
C ASN A 109 -13.75 3.83 9.33
N HIS A 110 -12.93 4.78 9.76
CA HIS A 110 -11.83 4.48 10.68
C HIS A 110 -12.31 4.18 12.10
N GLU A 111 -13.41 4.79 12.56
CA GLU A 111 -14.05 4.40 13.81
C GLU A 111 -14.69 3.01 13.71
N TYR A 112 -15.32 2.67 12.57
CA TYR A 112 -15.82 1.30 12.31
C TYR A 112 -14.75 0.23 12.37
N ALA A 113 -13.57 0.53 11.81
CA ALA A 113 -12.46 -0.41 11.78
C ALA A 113 -11.79 -0.60 13.16
N MET A 114 -12.20 0.17 14.18
CA MET A 114 -11.71 -0.03 15.54
C MET A 114 -12.34 -1.26 16.17
N LYS A 115 -11.60 -1.83 17.13
CA LYS A 115 -12.20 -2.83 18.02
C LYS A 115 -13.33 -2.18 18.82
N PHE A 116 -14.40 -2.93 19.05
CA PHE A 116 -15.56 -2.43 19.80
C PHE A 116 -15.21 -1.91 21.19
N ASP A 117 -14.25 -2.52 21.89
CA ASP A 117 -13.81 -2.02 23.19
C ASP A 117 -13.11 -0.65 23.08
N MET A 118 -12.27 -0.46 22.07
CA MET A 118 -11.63 0.83 21.80
C MET A 118 -12.64 1.91 21.42
N LEU A 119 -13.58 1.61 20.52
CA LEU A 119 -14.61 2.58 20.15
C LEU A 119 -15.55 2.88 21.33
N SER A 120 -15.89 1.88 22.15
CA SER A 120 -16.68 2.06 23.37
C SER A 120 -15.95 2.97 24.36
N ASP A 121 -14.64 2.77 24.58
CA ASP A 121 -13.84 3.65 25.46
C ASP A 121 -13.85 5.11 24.96
N ILE A 122 -13.85 5.33 23.64
CA ILE A 122 -13.93 6.67 23.03
C ILE A 122 -15.33 7.27 23.22
N VAL A 123 -16.39 6.51 22.97
CA VAL A 123 -17.78 6.94 23.18
C VAL A 123 -18.02 7.31 24.65
N ASP A 124 -17.51 6.51 25.59
CA ASP A 124 -17.59 6.78 27.03
C ASP A 124 -16.81 8.03 27.44
N ALA A 125 -15.68 8.30 26.78
CA ALA A 125 -14.82 9.43 27.08
C ALA A 125 -15.28 10.74 26.42
N ALA A 126 -16.09 10.69 25.36
CA ALA A 126 -16.59 11.86 24.67
C ALA A 126 -17.66 12.58 25.51
N ASN A 127 -17.50 13.90 25.67
CA ASN A 127 -18.49 14.76 26.33
C ASN A 127 -19.62 15.20 25.37
N PHE A 128 -19.65 14.62 24.17
CA PHE A 128 -20.58 14.92 23.10
C PHE A 128 -21.06 13.62 22.45
N PRO A 129 -22.29 13.61 21.91
CA PRO A 129 -22.84 12.43 21.27
C PRO A 129 -22.08 12.06 19.99
N ILE A 130 -21.81 10.77 19.85
CA ILE A 130 -21.32 10.16 18.61
C ILE A 130 -22.52 9.54 17.88
N LEU A 131 -22.69 9.90 16.61
CA LEU A 131 -23.87 9.60 15.80
C LEU A 131 -23.57 8.51 14.77
N GLY A 132 -24.57 7.68 14.45
CA GLY A 132 -24.39 6.60 13.48
C GLY A 132 -25.69 5.83 13.19
N ALA A 133 -26.73 6.52 12.75
CA ALA A 133 -28.07 5.92 12.69
C ALA A 133 -28.22 4.75 11.71
N ASN A 134 -27.45 4.76 10.62
CA ASN A 134 -27.40 3.69 9.61
C ASN A 134 -26.23 2.73 9.83
N ALA A 135 -25.65 2.72 11.03
CA ALA A 135 -24.59 1.82 11.41
C ALA A 135 -24.98 0.35 11.36
N GLU A 136 -23.97 -0.51 11.31
CA GLU A 136 -24.21 -1.95 11.34
C GLU A 136 -24.87 -2.38 12.66
N PRO A 137 -25.86 -3.30 12.62
CA PRO A 137 -26.64 -3.66 13.80
C PRO A 137 -25.83 -4.23 14.96
N ASP A 138 -24.72 -4.92 14.68
CA ASP A 138 -23.81 -5.48 15.67
C ASP A 138 -23.01 -4.40 16.40
N LEU A 139 -22.55 -3.36 15.70
CA LEU A 139 -21.92 -2.19 16.31
C LEU A 139 -22.90 -1.47 17.24
N LEU A 140 -24.12 -1.18 16.76
CA LEU A 140 -25.15 -0.51 17.58
C LEU A 140 -25.58 -1.36 18.79
N ALA A 141 -25.55 -2.69 18.65
CA ALA A 141 -25.81 -3.59 19.77
C ALA A 141 -24.66 -3.62 20.78
N ALA A 142 -23.42 -3.51 20.31
CA ALA A 142 -22.23 -3.49 21.16
C ALA A 142 -22.05 -2.14 21.88
N ILE A 143 -22.42 -1.04 21.23
CA ILE A 143 -22.22 0.33 21.70
C ILE A 143 -23.55 1.10 21.60
N PRO A 144 -24.49 0.87 22.53
CA PRO A 144 -25.84 1.43 22.45
C PRO A 144 -25.90 2.95 22.65
N ASP A 145 -24.81 3.56 23.12
CA ASP A 145 -24.69 5.01 23.31
C ASP A 145 -24.32 5.77 22.01
N VAL A 146 -24.15 5.05 20.89
CA VAL A 146 -24.16 5.68 19.56
C VAL A 146 -25.57 6.15 19.24
N GLU A 147 -25.76 7.47 19.11
CA GLU A 147 -27.07 8.07 18.89
C GLU A 147 -27.45 8.13 17.41
N GLU A 148 -28.74 8.25 17.12
CA GLU A 148 -29.21 8.40 15.73
C GLU A 148 -29.11 9.86 15.24
N TYR A 149 -29.48 10.81 16.10
CA TYR A 149 -29.52 12.24 15.79
C TYR A 149 -29.54 13.10 17.06
N VAL A 150 -29.22 14.39 16.91
CA VAL A 150 -29.32 15.40 17.96
C VAL A 150 -30.22 16.53 17.50
N ILE A 151 -31.07 17.07 18.38
CA ILE A 151 -31.83 18.30 18.13
C ILE A 151 -31.26 19.42 18.99
N LYS A 152 -30.80 20.51 18.36
CA LYS A 152 -30.42 21.74 19.07
C LYS A 152 -31.48 22.81 18.89
N ASP A 153 -31.83 23.46 19.99
CA ASP A 153 -32.77 24.59 20.03
C ASP A 153 -31.99 25.90 20.05
N TYR A 154 -32.19 26.70 19.00
CA TYR A 154 -31.72 28.06 18.92
C TYR A 154 -32.91 28.98 19.12
N ASN A 155 -33.24 29.33 20.36
CA ASN A 155 -34.32 30.28 20.70
C ASN A 155 -35.64 30.02 19.95
N GLY A 156 -36.13 28.79 19.99
CA GLY A 156 -37.37 28.33 19.35
C GLY A 156 -37.21 27.79 17.92
N ILE A 157 -36.00 27.86 17.35
CA ILE A 157 -35.68 27.21 16.07
C ILE A 157 -34.96 25.90 16.36
N LYS A 158 -35.63 24.78 16.10
CA LYS A 158 -35.08 23.44 16.32
C LYS A 158 -34.46 22.90 15.04
N ILE A 159 -33.16 22.60 15.10
CA ILE A 159 -32.40 21.98 14.01
C ILE A 159 -32.06 20.56 14.42
N ALA A 160 -32.41 19.59 13.58
CA ALA A 160 -32.02 18.20 13.73
C ALA A 160 -30.74 17.92 12.93
N TYR A 161 -29.78 17.28 13.58
CA TYR A 161 -28.51 16.84 13.01
C TYR A 161 -28.54 15.32 12.94
N LEU A 162 -28.61 14.78 11.73
CA LEU A 162 -28.81 13.35 11.49
C LEU A 162 -27.48 12.68 11.16
N GLY A 163 -27.04 11.74 12.00
CA GLY A 163 -25.77 11.04 11.81
C GLY A 163 -25.90 9.88 10.84
N LEU A 164 -25.19 9.94 9.71
CA LEU A 164 -25.15 8.85 8.73
C LEU A 164 -23.70 8.56 8.35
N THR A 165 -23.37 7.31 8.09
CA THR A 165 -21.99 6.87 7.85
C THR A 165 -21.92 5.88 6.70
N THR A 166 -20.73 5.75 6.12
CA THR A 166 -20.43 4.81 5.04
C THR A 166 -20.58 3.36 5.47
N ALA A 167 -20.65 2.50 4.47
CA ALA A 167 -20.85 1.08 4.58
C ALA A 167 -19.59 0.32 4.94
N TYR A 168 -19.72 -0.67 5.82
CA TYR A 168 -18.78 -1.80 5.77
C TYR A 168 -19.16 -2.77 4.64
N ASN A 169 -20.46 -3.08 4.49
CA ASN A 169 -20.98 -3.85 3.36
C ASN A 169 -21.75 -2.97 2.37
N PRO A 170 -21.25 -2.76 1.14
CA PRO A 170 -21.84 -1.82 0.19
C PRO A 170 -23.16 -2.30 -0.44
N GLU A 171 -23.49 -3.59 -0.39
CA GLU A 171 -24.68 -4.12 -1.09
C GLU A 171 -25.97 -3.57 -0.47
N GLY A 172 -26.77 -2.85 -1.27
CA GLY A 172 -28.04 -2.26 -0.85
C GLY A 172 -27.92 -1.11 0.18
N PHE A 173 -26.70 -0.71 0.55
CA PHE A 173 -26.45 0.24 1.62
C PHE A 173 -27.01 1.64 1.33
N GLY A 174 -26.93 2.10 0.08
CA GLY A 174 -27.48 3.40 -0.34
C GLY A 174 -28.98 3.50 -0.07
N ALA A 175 -29.75 2.49 -0.48
CA ALA A 175 -31.19 2.43 -0.22
C ALA A 175 -31.52 2.34 1.28
N ARG A 176 -30.74 1.57 2.06
CA ARG A 176 -30.87 1.50 3.53
C ARG A 176 -30.64 2.86 4.17
N THR A 177 -29.62 3.59 3.74
CA THR A 177 -29.27 4.92 4.25
C THR A 177 -30.37 5.93 3.98
N VAL A 178 -30.93 5.95 2.76
CA VAL A 178 -32.08 6.80 2.41
C VAL A 178 -33.30 6.46 3.26
N ALA A 179 -33.63 5.16 3.39
CA ALA A 179 -34.76 4.75 4.21
C ALA A 179 -34.60 5.17 5.68
N LYS A 180 -33.38 5.05 6.23
CA LYS A 180 -33.07 5.53 7.58
C LYS A 180 -33.20 7.05 7.67
N ALA A 181 -32.69 7.83 6.71
CA ALA A 181 -32.83 9.28 6.72
C ALA A 181 -34.30 9.74 6.78
N GLU A 182 -35.20 9.12 6.01
CA GLU A 182 -36.65 9.41 6.06
C GLU A 182 -37.27 9.07 7.42
N GLU A 183 -36.86 7.95 8.03
CA GLU A 183 -37.28 7.56 9.39
C GLU A 183 -36.87 8.63 10.41
N LEU A 184 -35.61 9.06 10.38
CA LEU A 184 -35.09 10.06 11.31
C LEU A 184 -35.76 11.42 11.13
N LYS A 185 -36.01 11.84 9.88
CA LYS A 185 -36.76 13.05 9.59
C LYS A 185 -38.13 13.03 10.27
N ALA A 186 -38.85 11.92 10.15
CA ALA A 186 -40.17 11.77 10.78
C ALA A 186 -40.09 11.84 12.31
N LYS A 187 -39.11 11.17 12.93
CA LYS A 187 -38.88 11.23 14.39
C LYS A 187 -38.57 12.66 14.86
N ALA A 188 -37.58 13.30 14.25
CA ALA A 188 -37.17 14.64 14.62
C ALA A 188 -38.25 15.71 14.35
N THR A 189 -39.06 15.54 13.29
CA THR A 189 -40.24 16.38 13.04
C THR A 189 -41.27 16.24 14.17
N ALA A 190 -41.50 15.02 14.67
CA ALA A 190 -42.42 14.80 15.79
C ALA A 190 -41.95 15.48 17.09
N GLU A 191 -40.65 15.72 17.22
CA GLU A 191 -40.03 16.50 18.31
C GLU A 191 -39.96 18.01 18.04
N GLY A 192 -40.45 18.44 16.88
CA GLY A 192 -40.60 19.85 16.49
C GLY A 192 -39.42 20.42 15.71
N ALA A 193 -38.49 19.61 15.21
CA ALA A 193 -37.46 20.07 14.29
C ALA A 193 -38.08 20.51 12.95
N THR A 194 -37.59 21.61 12.40
CA THR A 194 -38.04 22.16 11.11
C THR A 194 -36.92 22.31 10.10
N ILE A 195 -35.67 22.15 10.53
CA ILE A 195 -34.45 22.26 9.73
C ILE A 195 -33.65 20.98 9.96
N PHE A 196 -33.12 20.41 8.88
CA PHE A 196 -32.44 19.11 8.92
C PHE A 196 -31.06 19.22 8.29
N ILE A 197 -30.04 18.88 9.06
CA ILE A 197 -28.64 18.86 8.64
C ILE A 197 -28.17 17.41 8.66
N GLY A 198 -27.66 16.92 7.54
CA GLY A 198 -26.94 15.65 7.52
C GLY A 198 -25.54 15.87 8.10
N VAL A 199 -25.15 15.08 9.09
CA VAL A 199 -23.74 14.96 9.52
C VAL A 199 -23.29 13.60 9.03
N THR A 200 -22.63 13.58 7.88
CA THR A 200 -22.43 12.36 7.10
C THR A 200 -20.97 12.01 6.91
N HIS A 201 -20.69 10.71 6.80
CA HIS A 201 -19.38 10.21 6.40
C HIS A 201 -19.56 9.28 5.19
N LEU A 202 -20.03 9.82 4.06
CA LEU A 202 -20.36 9.05 2.84
C LEU A 202 -19.49 9.45 1.65
N GLY A 203 -19.08 10.72 1.63
CA GLY A 203 -18.32 11.31 0.54
C GLY A 203 -19.15 11.60 -0.70
N VAL A 204 -18.58 12.42 -1.58
CA VAL A 204 -19.20 12.81 -2.86
C VAL A 204 -18.63 12.04 -4.05
N LYS A 205 -17.67 11.14 -3.81
CA LYS A 205 -17.02 10.30 -4.83
C LYS A 205 -16.92 8.86 -4.33
N ASP A 206 -17.57 7.95 -5.04
CA ASP A 206 -17.40 6.52 -4.85
C ASP A 206 -17.55 5.80 -6.21
N SER A 207 -16.99 4.59 -6.31
CA SER A 207 -17.18 3.69 -7.44
C SER A 207 -18.65 3.28 -7.64
N ASN A 208 -19.39 3.15 -6.54
CA ASN A 208 -20.83 3.00 -6.50
C ASN A 208 -21.47 4.36 -6.13
N PRO A 209 -22.09 5.08 -7.09
CA PRO A 209 -22.64 6.40 -6.83
C PRO A 209 -23.75 6.42 -5.78
N GLU A 210 -24.40 5.28 -5.50
CA GLU A 210 -25.46 5.15 -4.49
C GLU A 210 -24.96 5.27 -3.05
N LEU A 211 -23.64 5.18 -2.82
CA LEU A 211 -23.02 5.27 -1.50
C LEU A 211 -22.60 6.70 -1.13
N THR A 212 -22.97 7.70 -1.93
CA THR A 212 -22.48 9.07 -1.78
C THR A 212 -23.53 10.02 -1.18
N SER A 213 -23.09 11.11 -0.56
CA SER A 213 -23.99 12.18 -0.10
C SER A 213 -24.72 12.88 -1.23
N LYS A 214 -24.19 12.84 -2.46
CA LYS A 214 -24.92 13.32 -3.65
C LYS A 214 -26.16 12.49 -3.91
N TYR A 215 -26.05 11.16 -3.81
CA TYR A 215 -27.20 10.27 -3.93
C TYR A 215 -28.19 10.50 -2.79
N LEU A 216 -27.71 10.68 -1.56
CA LEU A 216 -28.56 11.04 -0.43
C LEU A 216 -29.32 12.35 -0.69
N ALA A 217 -28.65 13.42 -1.14
CA ALA A 217 -29.27 14.70 -1.49
C ALA A 217 -30.25 14.62 -2.67
N GLU A 218 -30.06 13.68 -3.61
CA GLU A 218 -31.01 13.41 -4.69
C GLU A 218 -32.30 12.74 -4.18
N LYS A 219 -32.19 11.85 -3.19
CA LYS A 219 -33.32 11.09 -2.65
C LYS A 219 -34.03 11.79 -1.50
N CYS A 220 -33.30 12.60 -0.76
CA CYS A 220 -33.75 13.33 0.42
C CYS A 220 -33.52 14.84 0.21
N ASP A 221 -34.21 15.41 -0.79
CA ASP A 221 -34.13 16.84 -1.17
C ASP A 221 -34.63 17.82 -0.09
N TRP A 222 -35.16 17.28 1.02
CA TRP A 222 -35.60 18.03 2.19
C TRP A 222 -34.47 18.34 3.18
N PHE A 223 -33.26 17.77 3.00
CA PHE A 223 -32.10 18.24 3.75
C PHE A 223 -31.86 19.72 3.47
N THR A 224 -31.66 20.50 4.52
CA THR A 224 -31.27 21.90 4.37
C THR A 224 -29.83 22.00 3.88
N ALA A 225 -28.95 21.19 4.46
CA ALA A 225 -27.55 21.06 4.07
C ALA A 225 -26.98 19.74 4.60
N ILE A 226 -25.80 19.38 4.10
CA ILE A 226 -25.03 18.21 4.54
C ILE A 226 -23.60 18.66 4.86
N VAL A 227 -23.10 18.27 6.02
CA VAL A 227 -21.68 18.31 6.40
C VAL A 227 -21.14 16.89 6.18
N ASP A 228 -20.26 16.71 5.20
CA ASP A 228 -19.81 15.40 4.71
C ASP A 228 -18.28 15.19 4.88
N ALA A 229 -17.81 13.98 4.56
CA ALA A 229 -16.43 13.51 4.77
C ALA A 229 -16.05 12.33 3.83
N HIS A 230 -15.10 11.48 4.23
CA HIS A 230 -14.74 10.18 3.62
C HIS A 230 -13.85 10.25 2.39
N CYS A 231 -14.16 11.13 1.43
CA CYS A 231 -13.43 11.19 0.16
C CYS A 231 -12.36 12.30 0.09
N HIS A 232 -12.09 12.94 1.24
CA HIS A 232 -11.02 13.91 1.49
C HIS A 232 -11.06 15.12 0.54
N THR A 233 -12.24 15.46 0.03
CA THR A 233 -12.41 16.57 -0.90
C THR A 233 -12.53 17.91 -0.17
N VAL A 234 -11.92 18.94 -0.74
CA VAL A 234 -12.13 20.33 -0.30
C VAL A 234 -13.16 20.97 -1.21
N HIS A 235 -14.23 21.50 -0.63
CA HIS A 235 -15.26 22.26 -1.35
C HIS A 235 -15.38 23.68 -0.81
N ASP A 236 -14.50 24.58 -1.26
CA ASP A 236 -14.63 26.01 -0.95
C ASP A 236 -15.87 26.60 -1.64
N GLY A 237 -16.78 27.17 -0.84
CA GLY A 237 -18.13 27.54 -1.27
C GLY A 237 -19.19 26.44 -1.11
N GLY A 238 -18.79 25.22 -0.74
CA GLY A 238 -19.65 24.04 -0.74
C GLY A 238 -19.97 23.51 -2.16
N LEU A 239 -20.47 22.28 -2.22
CA LEU A 239 -21.00 21.64 -3.42
C LEU A 239 -22.53 21.70 -3.40
N MET A 240 -23.12 22.53 -4.25
CA MET A 240 -24.58 22.54 -4.42
C MET A 240 -25.00 21.36 -5.31
N HIS A 241 -25.81 20.45 -4.77
CA HIS A 241 -26.33 19.28 -5.49
C HIS A 241 -27.81 19.08 -5.20
N ASN A 242 -28.64 19.07 -6.24
CA ASN A 242 -30.10 18.94 -6.13
C ASN A 242 -30.77 19.91 -5.11
N GLY A 243 -30.24 21.13 -4.98
CA GLY A 243 -30.78 22.13 -4.05
C GLY A 243 -30.31 21.99 -2.60
N VAL A 244 -29.46 20.99 -2.30
CA VAL A 244 -28.83 20.78 -0.99
C VAL A 244 -27.36 21.18 -1.09
N LEU A 245 -26.89 22.01 -0.15
CA LEU A 245 -25.46 22.35 -0.05
C LEU A 245 -24.74 21.26 0.74
N ILE A 246 -23.70 20.67 0.14
CA ILE A 246 -22.82 19.67 0.76
C ILE A 246 -21.46 20.33 1.04
N ALA A 247 -20.96 20.26 2.28
CA ALA A 247 -19.70 20.87 2.69
C ALA A 247 -18.70 19.82 3.17
N GLU A 248 -17.44 19.91 2.71
CA GLU A 248 -16.30 19.07 3.09
C GLU A 248 -15.03 19.93 3.21
N THR A 249 -14.15 19.62 4.15
CA THR A 249 -12.97 20.42 4.52
C THR A 249 -11.64 19.88 4.03
N GLY A 250 -11.64 18.78 3.28
CA GLY A 250 -10.42 18.04 2.92
C GLY A 250 -10.06 17.02 3.98
N GLU A 251 -8.78 16.98 4.37
CA GLU A 251 -8.22 15.99 5.31
C GLU A 251 -7.14 16.62 6.20
N TYR A 252 -6.79 15.91 7.27
CA TYR A 252 -5.62 16.15 8.12
C TYR A 252 -5.61 17.50 8.82
N GLY A 253 -6.79 18.06 9.10
CA GLY A 253 -6.90 19.34 9.80
C GLY A 253 -6.29 20.51 9.02
N ASN A 254 -6.03 20.37 7.72
CA ASN A 254 -5.48 21.47 6.91
C ASN A 254 -6.44 22.67 6.85
N ASN A 255 -7.74 22.41 7.00
CA ASN A 255 -8.78 23.42 7.03
C ASN A 255 -9.85 23.07 8.08
N PHE A 256 -10.64 24.06 8.44
CA PHE A 256 -11.97 23.84 9.00
C PHE A 256 -13.01 24.62 8.18
N GLY A 257 -14.24 24.16 8.22
CA GLY A 257 -15.36 24.72 7.47
C GLY A 257 -16.25 25.58 8.34
N VAL A 258 -16.84 26.59 7.71
CA VAL A 258 -17.86 27.46 8.32
C VAL A 258 -19.06 27.44 7.39
N MET A 259 -20.12 26.78 7.82
CA MET A 259 -21.42 26.80 7.16
C MET A 259 -22.35 27.77 7.89
N GLU A 260 -23.00 28.67 7.16
CA GLU A 260 -23.93 29.65 7.73
C GLU A 260 -25.31 29.44 7.16
N LEU A 261 -26.29 29.23 8.05
CA LEU A 261 -27.70 29.19 7.74
C LEU A 261 -28.28 30.59 8.00
N TYR A 262 -28.84 31.20 6.96
CA TYR A 262 -29.52 32.50 7.05
C TYR A 262 -31.03 32.26 7.11
N LEU A 263 -31.68 32.79 8.14
CA LEU A 263 -33.10 32.57 8.39
C LEU A 263 -33.90 33.86 8.36
N LYS A 264 -35.14 33.76 7.88
CA LYS A 264 -36.16 34.80 7.93
C LYS A 264 -37.46 34.21 8.45
N ASN A 265 -38.02 34.77 9.51
CA ASN A 265 -39.26 34.27 10.13
C ASN A 265 -39.21 32.76 10.48
N GLY A 266 -38.02 32.24 10.80
CA GLY A 266 -37.80 30.83 11.14
C GLY A 266 -37.61 29.87 9.95
N GLU A 267 -37.66 30.36 8.72
CA GLU A 267 -37.37 29.58 7.51
C GLU A 267 -35.96 29.90 7.00
N VAL A 268 -35.26 28.90 6.48
CA VAL A 268 -33.93 29.09 5.87
C VAL A 268 -34.10 29.72 4.49
N VAL A 269 -33.51 30.90 4.30
CA VAL A 269 -33.56 31.67 3.04
C VAL A 269 -32.27 31.55 2.23
N ASP A 270 -31.16 31.19 2.86
CA ASP A 270 -29.90 30.90 2.19
C ASP A 270 -28.98 30.03 3.06
N VAL A 271 -28.09 29.29 2.41
CA VAL A 271 -27.03 28.50 3.04
C VAL A 271 -25.74 28.77 2.31
N THR A 272 -24.70 29.13 3.06
CA THR A 272 -23.37 29.33 2.52
C THR A 272 -22.37 28.45 3.25
N SER A 273 -21.25 28.12 2.59
CA SER A 273 -20.12 27.44 3.21
C SER A 273 -18.82 28.11 2.78
N THR A 274 -17.87 28.21 3.69
CA THR A 274 -16.54 28.76 3.44
C THR A 274 -15.51 27.86 4.09
N ILE A 275 -14.39 27.64 3.39
CA ILE A 275 -13.24 26.95 3.95
C ILE A 275 -12.24 27.95 4.52
N ILE A 276 -11.75 27.65 5.72
CA ILE A 276 -10.69 28.41 6.38
C ILE A 276 -9.46 27.51 6.49
N PRO A 277 -8.46 27.71 5.62
CA PRO A 277 -7.16 27.08 5.79
C PRO A 277 -6.51 27.55 7.09
N ILE A 278 -5.98 26.62 7.89
CA ILE A 278 -5.35 26.98 9.17
C ILE A 278 -4.15 27.91 8.97
N SER A 279 -3.46 27.78 7.83
CA SER A 279 -2.34 28.64 7.42
C SER A 279 -2.74 30.10 7.17
N GLU A 280 -4.03 30.37 6.95
CA GLU A 280 -4.57 31.71 6.71
C GLU A 280 -5.40 32.24 7.89
N ALA A 281 -5.72 31.40 8.87
CA ALA A 281 -6.67 31.70 9.94
C ALA A 281 -6.31 32.98 10.72
N GLU A 282 -5.04 33.14 11.12
CA GLU A 282 -4.59 34.34 11.84
C GLU A 282 -4.74 35.62 11.01
N SER A 283 -4.45 35.54 9.71
CA SER A 283 -4.62 36.67 8.79
C SER A 283 -6.10 37.06 8.61
N ARG A 284 -7.00 36.11 8.82
CA ARG A 284 -8.46 36.29 8.85
C ARG A 284 -8.98 36.72 10.25
N GLY A 285 -8.07 37.04 11.17
CA GLY A 285 -8.40 37.52 12.51
C GLY A 285 -8.93 36.42 13.43
N ILE A 286 -8.44 35.20 13.27
CA ILE A 286 -8.80 34.04 14.10
C ILE A 286 -7.57 33.69 14.92
N THR A 287 -7.65 33.93 16.23
CA THR A 287 -6.57 33.63 17.15
C THR A 287 -6.72 32.19 17.66
N PRO A 288 -5.69 31.33 17.55
CA PRO A 288 -5.77 29.97 18.08
C PRO A 288 -5.93 30.00 19.61
N ASP A 289 -6.72 29.07 20.14
CA ASP A 289 -6.93 28.95 21.58
C ASP A 289 -5.71 28.35 22.28
N ALA A 290 -5.15 29.11 23.22
CA ALA A 290 -3.92 28.74 23.92
C ALA A 290 -4.09 27.54 24.86
N GLN A 291 -5.29 27.31 25.42
CA GLN A 291 -5.53 26.16 26.30
C GLN A 291 -5.58 24.86 25.49
N ILE A 292 -6.21 24.89 24.31
CA ILE A 292 -6.23 23.74 23.40
C ILE A 292 -4.81 23.43 22.92
N GLN A 293 -4.04 24.46 22.55
CA GLN A 293 -2.65 24.28 22.17
C GLN A 293 -1.82 23.64 23.30
N GLU A 294 -1.99 24.09 24.54
CA GLU A 294 -1.30 23.52 25.70
C GLU A 294 -1.65 22.04 25.94
N ILE A 295 -2.91 21.64 25.75
CA ILE A 295 -3.32 20.22 25.84
C ILE A 295 -2.58 19.37 24.79
N ILE A 296 -2.57 19.85 23.55
CA ILE A 296 -1.89 19.17 22.43
C ILE A 296 -0.39 19.05 22.71
N ASP A 297 0.25 20.13 23.16
CA ASP A 297 1.68 20.16 23.45
C ASP A 297 2.04 19.21 24.60
N ASN A 298 1.20 19.11 25.63
CA ASN A 298 1.40 18.16 26.73
C ASN A 298 1.31 16.70 26.29
N VAL A 299 0.36 16.36 25.43
CA VAL A 299 0.25 15.00 24.84
C VAL A 299 1.49 14.69 24.01
N ARG A 300 1.93 15.63 23.17
CA ARG A 300 3.15 15.49 22.36
C ARG A 300 4.38 15.28 23.23
N ALA A 301 4.56 16.08 24.28
CA ALA A 301 5.70 15.97 25.20
C ALA A 301 5.70 14.63 25.96
N LYS A 302 4.53 14.13 26.37
CA LYS A 302 4.37 12.80 26.99
C LYS A 302 4.82 11.68 26.05
N ASN A 303 4.49 11.79 24.77
CA ASN A 303 4.80 10.76 23.77
C ASN A 303 6.23 10.87 23.21
N GLU A 304 6.86 12.05 23.29
CA GLU A 304 8.16 12.37 22.68
C GLU A 304 9.26 11.37 23.02
N THR A 305 9.35 10.94 24.28
CA THR A 305 10.40 10.00 24.72
C THR A 305 10.26 8.64 24.04
N ILE A 306 9.02 8.14 23.91
CA ILE A 306 8.74 6.84 23.29
C ILE A 306 8.93 6.92 21.77
N LEU A 307 8.45 8.01 21.17
CA LEU A 307 8.52 8.24 19.73
C LEU A 307 9.95 8.34 19.20
N LYS A 308 10.88 8.89 20.00
CA LYS A 308 12.30 9.02 19.65
C LYS A 308 13.13 7.76 19.92
N GLU A 309 12.58 6.72 20.52
CA GLU A 309 13.33 5.50 20.79
C GLU A 309 13.69 4.82 19.46
N VAL A 310 14.99 4.50 19.28
CA VAL A 310 15.48 3.77 18.10
C VAL A 310 15.07 2.31 18.20
N MET A 311 14.23 1.88 17.26
CA MET A 311 13.72 0.52 17.18
C MET A 311 14.72 -0.44 16.51
N PHE A 312 15.38 -0.01 15.44
CA PHE A 312 16.48 -0.74 14.81
C PHE A 312 17.27 0.21 13.90
N THR A 313 18.38 -0.27 13.32
CA THR A 313 19.18 0.48 12.35
C THR A 313 19.23 -0.29 11.04
N THR A 314 18.85 0.33 9.92
CA THR A 314 18.90 -0.27 8.56
C THR A 314 20.13 0.20 7.77
N PRO A 315 20.83 -0.69 7.03
CA PRO A 315 22.02 -0.33 6.25
C PRO A 315 21.70 0.31 4.89
N VAL A 316 20.43 0.31 4.49
CA VAL A 316 19.93 0.74 3.17
C VAL A 316 18.62 1.53 3.33
N ASP A 317 18.28 2.33 2.32
CA ASP A 317 16.96 2.98 2.22
C ASP A 317 15.89 1.93 1.90
N LEU A 318 14.74 2.01 2.58
CA LEU A 318 13.61 1.10 2.43
C LEU A 318 12.44 1.84 1.77
N THR A 319 12.02 1.35 0.60
CA THR A 319 11.05 2.05 -0.26
C THR A 319 9.61 1.68 0.11
N GLY A 320 8.90 2.62 0.70
CA GLY A 320 7.52 2.51 1.19
C GLY A 320 6.57 3.58 0.67
N ASN A 321 7.05 4.54 -0.14
CA ASN A 321 6.20 5.61 -0.64
C ASN A 321 5.10 5.10 -1.57
N ARG A 322 3.93 5.75 -1.49
CA ARG A 322 2.71 5.42 -2.24
C ARG A 322 2.94 5.20 -3.74
N GLN A 323 3.77 6.03 -4.37
CA GLN A 323 3.96 6.05 -5.82
C GLN A 323 4.58 4.76 -6.36
N VAL A 324 5.23 3.97 -5.49
CA VAL A 324 5.93 2.72 -5.87
C VAL A 324 5.27 1.50 -5.21
N ILE A 325 4.97 1.58 -3.91
CA ILE A 325 4.49 0.46 -3.09
C ILE A 325 3.13 -0.09 -3.55
N ARG A 326 2.35 0.66 -4.34
CA ARG A 326 1.03 0.26 -4.83
C ARG A 326 1.02 -0.26 -6.28
N LYS A 327 2.17 -0.43 -6.91
CA LYS A 327 2.26 -0.86 -8.32
C LYS A 327 3.34 -1.89 -8.62
N GLN A 328 4.34 -2.04 -7.76
CA GLN A 328 5.46 -2.94 -7.97
C GLN A 328 6.06 -3.46 -6.66
N GLU A 329 6.87 -4.51 -6.76
CA GLU A 329 7.68 -5.02 -5.64
C GLU A 329 8.63 -3.94 -5.11
N THR A 330 8.78 -3.87 -3.79
CA THR A 330 9.77 -3.01 -3.11
C THR A 330 10.47 -3.78 -2.02
N ASN A 331 11.67 -3.33 -1.63
CA ASN A 331 12.43 -3.95 -0.55
C ASN A 331 11.71 -3.82 0.81
N LEU A 332 11.07 -2.70 1.13
CA LEU A 332 10.30 -2.57 2.37
C LEU A 332 9.09 -3.51 2.39
N GLY A 333 8.37 -3.63 1.27
CA GLY A 333 7.23 -4.55 1.16
C GLY A 333 7.65 -6.01 1.36
N ASN A 334 8.82 -6.39 0.84
CA ASN A 334 9.43 -7.71 1.09
C ASN A 334 9.75 -7.90 2.58
N ILE A 335 10.40 -6.94 3.23
CA ILE A 335 10.76 -7.03 4.65
C ILE A 335 9.52 -7.11 5.55
N VAL A 336 8.47 -6.32 5.27
CA VAL A 336 7.22 -6.35 6.04
C VAL A 336 6.51 -7.70 5.87
N SER A 337 6.42 -8.20 4.65
CA SER A 337 5.81 -9.51 4.40
C SER A 337 6.64 -10.65 5.02
N ASP A 338 7.96 -10.58 5.02
CA ASP A 338 8.82 -11.56 5.71
C ASP A 338 8.62 -11.53 7.23
N ALA A 339 8.51 -10.33 7.81
CA ALA A 339 8.21 -10.17 9.22
C ALA A 339 6.87 -10.83 9.57
N TYR A 340 5.82 -10.60 8.77
CA TYR A 340 4.52 -11.23 8.98
C TYR A 340 4.61 -12.76 8.89
N LEU A 341 5.33 -13.29 7.89
CA LEU A 341 5.51 -14.74 7.75
C LEU A 341 6.27 -15.33 8.95
N ALA A 342 7.31 -14.64 9.44
CA ALA A 342 8.05 -15.04 10.62
C ALA A 342 7.19 -15.05 11.90
N THR A 343 6.27 -14.09 12.04
CA THR A 343 5.30 -14.03 13.15
C THR A 343 4.45 -15.29 13.26
N ALA A 344 4.10 -15.91 12.13
CA ALA A 344 3.28 -17.11 12.11
C ALA A 344 4.00 -18.34 12.73
N LYS A 345 5.33 -18.30 12.91
CA LYS A 345 6.13 -19.37 13.53
C LYS A 345 5.86 -20.76 12.93
N GLY A 346 5.76 -20.83 11.61
CA GLY A 346 5.46 -22.06 10.86
C GLY A 346 3.96 -22.39 10.73
N ASN A 347 3.07 -21.51 11.18
CA ASN A 347 1.62 -21.65 10.98
C ASN A 347 1.10 -20.91 9.74
N ALA A 348 1.98 -20.47 8.85
CA ALA A 348 1.64 -19.91 7.54
C ALA A 348 2.67 -20.36 6.49
N ASP A 349 2.19 -20.65 5.28
CA ASP A 349 2.98 -20.93 4.08
C ASP A 349 3.34 -19.62 3.35
N VAL A 350 2.40 -18.66 3.34
CA VAL A 350 2.54 -17.37 2.67
C VAL A 350 2.09 -16.21 3.56
N SER A 351 2.58 -15.01 3.30
CA SER A 351 2.09 -13.79 3.95
C SER A 351 1.66 -12.76 2.92
N PHE A 352 0.75 -11.88 3.33
CA PHE A 352 0.33 -10.72 2.54
C PHE A 352 0.48 -9.44 3.36
N ALA A 353 1.12 -8.45 2.77
CA ALA A 353 1.24 -7.09 3.30
C ALA A 353 0.65 -6.13 2.26
N PRO A 354 -0.60 -5.67 2.44
CA PRO A 354 -1.24 -4.77 1.49
C PRO A 354 -0.48 -3.45 1.36
N GLY A 355 -0.18 -3.03 0.12
CA GLY A 355 0.63 -1.84 -0.16
C GLY A 355 0.03 -0.54 0.39
N VAL A 356 -1.29 -0.49 0.59
CA VAL A 356 -1.95 0.66 1.25
C VAL A 356 -1.57 0.85 2.71
N THR A 357 -1.09 -0.20 3.39
CA THR A 357 -0.72 -0.17 4.80
C THR A 357 0.71 0.32 5.05
N ILE A 358 1.52 0.39 3.99
CA ILE A 358 2.90 0.90 4.02
C ILE A 358 2.89 2.28 3.34
N ARG A 359 3.21 3.33 4.09
CA ARG A 359 2.82 4.71 3.73
C ARG A 359 3.98 5.59 3.25
N GLN A 360 5.18 5.37 3.76
CA GLN A 360 6.35 6.20 3.46
C GLN A 360 7.66 5.41 3.52
N ASP A 361 8.72 5.98 2.95
CA ASP A 361 10.06 5.42 2.97
C ASP A 361 10.66 5.44 4.39
N LEU A 362 11.58 4.50 4.67
CA LEU A 362 12.47 4.57 5.83
C LEU A 362 13.90 4.80 5.34
N PRO A 363 14.54 5.92 5.71
CA PRO A 363 15.89 6.19 5.27
C PRO A 363 16.89 5.23 5.90
N LYS A 364 18.03 5.06 5.24
CA LYS A 364 19.20 4.41 5.83
C LYS A 364 19.58 5.06 7.16
N GLY A 365 19.79 4.25 8.19
CA GLY A 365 20.20 4.71 9.51
C GLY A 365 19.30 4.18 10.62
N ASP A 366 19.28 4.91 11.73
CA ASP A 366 18.42 4.61 12.86
C ASP A 366 16.96 4.85 12.47
N VAL A 367 16.11 3.87 12.79
CA VAL A 367 14.67 3.91 12.60
C VAL A 367 14.02 4.01 13.97
N THR A 368 13.39 5.15 14.22
CA THR A 368 12.68 5.46 15.47
C THR A 368 11.28 4.87 15.48
N TYR A 369 10.63 4.84 16.65
CA TYR A 369 9.24 4.38 16.76
C TYR A 369 8.28 5.31 16.00
N ASP A 370 8.55 6.62 15.99
CA ASP A 370 7.75 7.58 15.22
C ASP A 370 7.82 7.33 13.70
N GLU A 371 9.02 7.09 13.18
CA GLU A 371 9.20 6.74 11.76
C GLU A 371 8.44 5.46 11.42
N LEU A 372 8.48 4.45 12.30
CA LEU A 372 7.68 3.23 12.11
C LEU A 372 6.18 3.49 12.14
N LEU A 373 5.68 4.30 13.09
CA LEU A 373 4.26 4.62 13.18
C LEU A 373 3.76 5.30 11.89
N ASN A 374 4.55 6.24 11.38
CA ASN A 374 4.25 6.93 10.13
C ASN A 374 4.38 6.00 8.90
N THR A 375 5.26 4.99 8.95
CA THR A 375 5.46 4.01 7.86
C THR A 375 4.44 2.89 7.81
N LEU A 376 4.10 2.24 8.94
CA LEU A 376 3.25 1.03 8.99
C LEU A 376 1.81 1.30 9.45
N GLY A 377 1.50 2.55 9.80
CA GLY A 377 0.14 3.00 10.13
C GLY A 377 -0.36 2.56 11.50
N SER A 378 -1.64 2.23 11.63
CA SER A 378 -2.18 1.77 12.92
C SER A 378 -1.63 0.39 13.30
N GLU A 379 -1.49 0.16 14.62
CA GLU A 379 -1.27 -1.18 15.16
C GLU A 379 -2.43 -2.10 14.79
N GLN A 380 -2.11 -3.32 14.36
CA GLN A 380 -3.11 -4.33 14.00
C GLN A 380 -2.66 -5.70 14.43
N ARG A 381 -3.63 -6.58 14.67
CA ARG A 381 -3.32 -8.00 14.83
C ARG A 381 -2.90 -8.58 13.48
N LEU A 382 -1.93 -9.49 13.53
CA LEU A 382 -1.63 -10.37 12.42
C LEU A 382 -2.32 -11.70 12.69
N LEU A 383 -3.12 -12.20 11.75
CA LEU A 383 -3.88 -13.44 11.94
C LEU A 383 -3.52 -14.44 10.85
N SER A 384 -3.24 -15.68 11.26
CA SER A 384 -3.07 -16.80 10.34
C SER A 384 -4.41 -17.47 10.05
N PHE A 385 -4.68 -17.79 8.79
CA PHE A 385 -5.93 -18.36 8.33
C PHE A 385 -5.73 -19.23 7.08
N GLU A 386 -6.76 -19.96 6.68
CA GLU A 386 -6.70 -20.87 5.52
C GLU A 386 -7.19 -20.17 4.24
N LEU A 387 -6.50 -20.39 3.13
CA LEU A 387 -6.92 -20.00 1.78
C LEU A 387 -6.81 -21.19 0.83
N SER A 388 -7.82 -21.37 0.00
CA SER A 388 -7.68 -22.21 -1.19
C SER A 388 -6.71 -21.56 -2.17
N GLY A 389 -6.03 -22.36 -2.99
CA GLY A 389 -5.20 -21.83 -4.07
C GLY A 389 -6.01 -20.90 -4.98
N LYS A 390 -7.28 -21.20 -5.25
CA LYS A 390 -8.17 -20.32 -6.02
C LYS A 390 -8.29 -18.93 -5.40
N GLU A 391 -8.42 -18.82 -4.08
CA GLU A 391 -8.49 -17.53 -3.39
C GLU A 391 -7.15 -16.79 -3.45
N ILE A 392 -6.02 -17.51 -3.38
CA ILE A 392 -4.68 -16.91 -3.59
C ILE A 392 -4.55 -16.34 -5.01
N TYR A 393 -4.97 -17.08 -6.04
CA TYR A 393 -4.99 -16.57 -7.41
C TYR A 393 -5.90 -15.35 -7.55
N ALA A 394 -7.12 -15.39 -6.99
CA ALA A 394 -8.06 -14.28 -7.04
C ALA A 394 -7.49 -13.02 -6.37
N ALA A 395 -6.85 -13.16 -5.21
CA ALA A 395 -6.20 -12.05 -4.51
C ALA A 395 -5.08 -11.43 -5.36
N MET A 396 -4.25 -12.26 -6.01
CA MET A 396 -3.16 -11.77 -6.87
C MET A 396 -3.65 -11.17 -8.19
N GLU A 397 -4.73 -11.70 -8.78
CA GLU A 397 -5.40 -11.08 -9.94
C GLU A 397 -5.94 -9.69 -9.58
N ASN A 398 -6.62 -9.57 -8.44
CA ASN A 398 -7.12 -8.29 -7.95
C ASN A 398 -5.97 -7.31 -7.67
N ALA A 399 -4.88 -7.78 -7.06
CA ALA A 399 -3.69 -6.98 -6.78
C ALA A 399 -3.04 -6.39 -8.05
N LEU A 400 -3.12 -7.10 -9.17
CA LEU A 400 -2.52 -6.70 -10.45
C LEU A 400 -3.53 -6.14 -11.44
N ALA A 401 -4.79 -5.88 -11.06
CA ALA A 401 -5.86 -5.50 -11.98
C ALA A 401 -5.58 -4.21 -12.77
N THR A 402 -4.96 -3.20 -12.15
CA THR A 402 -4.64 -1.91 -12.78
C THR A 402 -3.18 -1.79 -13.22
N TYR A 403 -2.35 -2.83 -13.05
CA TYR A 403 -0.93 -2.81 -13.39
C TYR A 403 -0.70 -2.29 -14.84
N PRO A 404 0.27 -1.38 -15.08
CA PRO A 404 1.29 -0.87 -14.14
C PRO A 404 0.87 0.38 -13.33
N GLU A 405 -0.39 0.79 -13.38
CA GLU A 405 -0.90 1.92 -12.60
C GLU A 405 -1.03 1.56 -11.12
N GLU A 406 -1.21 2.58 -10.27
CA GLU A 406 -1.48 2.37 -8.84
C GLU A 406 -2.73 1.49 -8.64
N ASN A 407 -2.63 0.56 -7.69
CA ASN A 407 -3.75 -0.23 -7.22
C ASN A 407 -3.79 -0.20 -5.69
N ASN A 408 -4.90 0.24 -5.11
CA ASN A 408 -5.08 0.15 -3.66
C ASN A 408 -5.12 -1.32 -3.19
N ASN A 409 -5.49 -2.26 -4.06
CA ASN A 409 -5.50 -3.68 -3.74
C ASN A 409 -4.13 -4.38 -3.90
N PHE A 410 -3.06 -3.67 -4.28
CA PHE A 410 -1.73 -4.26 -4.51
C PHE A 410 -1.20 -4.96 -3.24
N GLN A 411 -0.62 -6.15 -3.42
CA GLN A 411 -0.11 -6.98 -2.33
C GLN A 411 1.40 -7.17 -2.42
N HIS A 412 2.11 -6.88 -1.33
CA HIS A 412 3.43 -7.48 -1.09
C HIS A 412 3.26 -8.82 -0.40
N PHE A 413 4.19 -9.75 -0.61
CA PHE A 413 4.05 -11.12 -0.13
C PHE A 413 5.39 -11.81 0.11
N ALA A 414 5.37 -12.81 0.97
CA ALA A 414 6.49 -13.73 1.23
C ALA A 414 6.02 -15.18 1.17
N GLY A 415 6.96 -16.12 1.05
CA GLY A 415 6.68 -17.57 0.95
C GLY A 415 6.35 -18.04 -0.46
N MET A 416 6.30 -17.14 -1.45
CA MET A 416 5.94 -17.46 -2.83
C MET A 416 6.51 -16.48 -3.87
N LYS A 417 6.51 -16.93 -5.12
CA LYS A 417 6.76 -16.15 -6.34
C LYS A 417 5.57 -16.20 -7.29
N VAL A 418 5.23 -15.06 -7.87
CA VAL A 418 4.06 -14.89 -8.75
C VAL A 418 4.52 -14.53 -10.16
N TYR A 419 4.17 -15.37 -11.13
CA TYR A 419 4.48 -15.18 -12.55
C TYR A 419 3.22 -14.72 -13.27
N PHE A 420 3.30 -13.62 -14.02
CA PHE A 420 2.12 -13.02 -14.65
C PHE A 420 2.46 -12.35 -15.97
N ASP A 421 1.49 -12.31 -16.89
CA ASP A 421 1.56 -11.60 -18.16
C ASP A 421 0.58 -10.40 -18.11
N PRO A 422 1.08 -9.15 -18.09
CA PRO A 422 0.22 -7.96 -18.03
C PRO A 422 -0.58 -7.71 -19.31
N THR A 423 -0.26 -8.38 -20.42
CA THR A 423 -0.98 -8.25 -21.70
C THR A 423 -2.25 -9.08 -21.75
N ARG A 424 -2.42 -10.03 -20.82
CA ARG A 424 -3.63 -10.83 -20.69
C ARG A 424 -4.79 -10.02 -20.08
N PRO A 425 -6.06 -10.42 -20.34
CA PRO A 425 -7.23 -9.78 -19.74
C PRO A 425 -7.13 -9.71 -18.21
N VAL A 426 -7.65 -8.63 -17.62
CA VAL A 426 -7.76 -8.51 -16.15
C VAL A 426 -8.56 -9.68 -15.59
N GLY A 427 -8.04 -10.33 -14.54
CA GLY A 427 -8.61 -11.56 -13.98
C GLY A 427 -8.02 -12.85 -14.57
N GLU A 428 -7.16 -12.74 -15.59
CA GLU A 428 -6.45 -13.87 -16.20
C GLU A 428 -4.96 -13.55 -16.43
N ARG A 429 -4.36 -12.66 -15.63
CA ARG A 429 -2.96 -12.22 -15.77
C ARG A 429 -1.98 -13.20 -15.14
N ILE A 430 -2.35 -13.89 -14.05
CA ILE A 430 -1.46 -14.81 -13.33
C ILE A 430 -1.30 -16.11 -14.15
N GLU A 431 -0.05 -16.44 -14.50
CA GLU A 431 0.26 -17.70 -15.18
C GLU A 431 0.47 -18.84 -14.19
N LYS A 432 1.21 -18.57 -13.10
CA LYS A 432 1.47 -19.53 -12.03
C LYS A 432 1.97 -18.84 -10.77
N ILE A 433 1.74 -19.48 -9.64
CA ILE A 433 2.31 -19.12 -8.33
C ILE A 433 3.11 -20.30 -7.82
N VAL A 434 4.34 -20.06 -7.34
CA VAL A 434 5.27 -21.10 -6.87
C VAL A 434 5.71 -20.76 -5.46
N LEU A 435 5.51 -21.66 -4.51
CA LEU A 435 5.97 -21.52 -3.13
C LEU A 435 7.50 -21.60 -3.04
N ASP A 436 8.06 -21.11 -1.94
CA ASP A 436 9.52 -21.15 -1.71
C ASP A 436 10.10 -22.56 -1.61
N ASP A 437 9.27 -23.56 -1.30
CA ASP A 437 9.65 -24.98 -1.33
C ASP A 437 9.61 -25.61 -2.74
N GLY A 438 9.26 -24.83 -3.76
CA GLY A 438 9.22 -25.22 -5.17
C GLY A 438 7.89 -25.80 -5.65
N ARG A 439 6.90 -25.99 -4.77
CA ARG A 439 5.57 -26.46 -5.18
C ARG A 439 4.79 -25.35 -5.90
N THR A 440 4.06 -25.71 -6.95
CA THR A 440 3.08 -24.80 -7.58
C THR A 440 1.81 -24.75 -6.73
N VAL A 441 1.21 -23.56 -6.61
CA VAL A 441 -0.10 -23.38 -5.97
C VAL A 441 -1.18 -24.00 -6.86
N GLU A 442 -1.95 -24.94 -6.31
CA GLU A 442 -3.04 -25.65 -6.97
C GLU A 442 -4.40 -25.12 -6.46
N ALA A 443 -5.34 -24.91 -7.38
CA ALA A 443 -6.58 -24.18 -7.09
C ALA A 443 -7.41 -24.75 -5.91
N ASP A 444 -7.50 -26.08 -5.82
CA ASP A 444 -8.35 -26.77 -4.83
C ASP A 444 -7.58 -27.22 -3.57
N VAL A 445 -6.30 -26.85 -3.45
CA VAL A 445 -5.48 -27.13 -2.27
C VAL A 445 -5.59 -25.98 -1.29
N VAL A 446 -5.66 -26.30 0.00
CA VAL A 446 -5.66 -25.32 1.10
C VAL A 446 -4.24 -25.03 1.55
N TYR A 447 -3.94 -23.74 1.69
CA TYR A 447 -2.69 -23.18 2.18
C TYR A 447 -2.98 -22.31 3.39
N ARG A 448 -1.95 -22.05 4.21
CA ARG A 448 -2.04 -21.14 5.34
C ARG A 448 -1.45 -19.79 4.97
N ALA A 449 -2.22 -18.74 5.17
CA ALA A 449 -1.80 -17.36 4.96
C ALA A 449 -1.74 -16.60 6.29
N ILE A 450 -0.94 -15.54 6.35
CA ILE A 450 -0.99 -14.54 7.44
C ILE A 450 -1.06 -13.13 6.86
N THR A 451 -1.95 -12.31 7.39
CA THR A 451 -2.11 -10.89 7.04
C THR A 451 -2.61 -10.08 8.23
N ARG A 452 -2.75 -8.77 8.07
CA ARG A 452 -3.38 -7.90 9.06
C ARG A 452 -4.88 -8.19 9.15
N GLU A 453 -5.40 -8.17 10.38
CA GLU A 453 -6.83 -8.42 10.66
C GLU A 453 -7.76 -7.49 9.88
N ASP A 454 -7.41 -6.20 9.79
CA ASP A 454 -8.17 -5.16 9.06
C ASP A 454 -8.23 -5.37 7.54
N MET A 455 -7.56 -6.41 7.04
CA MET A 455 -7.45 -6.71 5.61
C MET A 455 -8.01 -8.10 5.27
N LEU A 456 -8.59 -8.83 6.23
CA LEU A 456 -9.15 -10.17 6.00
C LEU A 456 -10.26 -10.18 4.94
N ALA A 457 -11.08 -9.12 4.89
CA ALA A 457 -12.17 -9.00 3.93
C ALA A 457 -11.71 -8.92 2.47
N TRP A 458 -10.41 -8.71 2.22
CA TRP A 458 -9.85 -8.71 0.87
C TRP A 458 -9.59 -10.13 0.35
N PHE A 459 -9.56 -11.11 1.26
CA PHE A 459 -9.26 -12.50 0.94
C PHE A 459 -10.45 -13.44 1.17
N LEU A 460 -11.35 -13.07 2.09
CA LEU A 460 -12.42 -13.92 2.58
C LEU A 460 -13.80 -13.35 2.20
N SER A 461 -14.75 -14.22 1.88
CA SER A 461 -16.15 -13.83 1.72
C SER A 461 -16.80 -13.47 3.06
N ASP A 462 -17.89 -12.71 3.03
CA ASP A 462 -18.67 -12.34 4.22
C ASP A 462 -19.08 -13.57 5.06
N GLU A 463 -19.48 -14.67 4.41
CA GLU A 463 -19.81 -15.93 5.09
C GLU A 463 -18.62 -16.52 5.86
N ARG A 464 -17.42 -16.44 5.27
CA ARG A 464 -16.19 -16.92 5.92
C ARG A 464 -15.74 -15.98 7.03
N LEU A 465 -15.94 -14.67 6.88
CA LEU A 465 -15.66 -13.67 7.93
C LEU A 465 -16.58 -13.87 9.14
N ALA A 466 -17.88 -14.10 8.90
CA ALA A 466 -18.85 -14.33 9.96
C ALA A 466 -18.54 -15.57 10.82
N ASN A 467 -17.83 -16.55 10.26
CA ASN A 467 -17.41 -17.77 10.94
C ASN A 467 -15.88 -17.86 11.08
N PHE A 468 -15.19 -16.72 11.10
CA PHE A 468 -13.74 -16.68 11.05
C PHE A 468 -13.10 -17.24 12.33
N GLU A 469 -12.24 -18.24 12.16
CA GLU A 469 -11.37 -18.77 13.21
C GLU A 469 -9.91 -18.60 12.75
N TYR A 470 -9.09 -17.94 13.57
CA TYR A 470 -7.66 -17.79 13.30
C TYR A 470 -6.87 -18.98 13.86
N ILE A 471 -5.82 -19.38 13.14
CA ILE A 471 -4.91 -20.47 13.51
C ILE A 471 -3.88 -20.00 14.53
N ALA A 472 -3.33 -18.81 14.29
CA ALA A 472 -2.31 -18.17 15.12
C ALA A 472 -2.48 -16.65 15.02
N HIS A 473 -1.89 -15.92 15.97
CA HIS A 473 -1.93 -14.48 15.96
C HIS A 473 -0.60 -13.85 16.37
N GLY A 474 -0.43 -12.59 15.99
CA GLY A 474 0.63 -11.68 16.41
C GLY A 474 0.18 -10.22 16.30
N SER A 475 1.12 -9.30 16.26
CA SER A 475 0.91 -7.86 16.20
C SER A 475 1.93 -7.22 15.26
N VAL A 476 1.49 -6.25 14.47
CA VAL A 476 2.33 -5.61 13.44
C VAL A 476 3.60 -5.02 14.06
N TYR A 477 3.51 -4.14 15.07
CA TYR A 477 4.71 -3.46 15.57
C TYR A 477 5.64 -4.36 16.40
N PRO A 478 5.18 -5.03 17.48
CA PRO A 478 6.06 -5.84 18.31
C PRO A 478 6.79 -6.91 17.50
N ASP A 479 6.10 -7.58 16.57
CA ASP A 479 6.70 -8.64 15.79
C ASP A 479 7.58 -8.09 14.65
N PHE A 480 7.18 -7.01 13.97
CA PHE A 480 8.05 -6.35 12.98
C PHE A 480 9.33 -5.81 13.61
N ILE A 481 9.24 -5.13 14.76
CA ILE A 481 10.41 -4.62 15.49
C ILE A 481 11.32 -5.77 15.93
N THR A 482 10.73 -6.87 16.43
CA THR A 482 11.50 -8.06 16.80
C THR A 482 12.22 -8.66 15.60
N TYR A 483 11.51 -8.80 14.47
CA TYR A 483 12.08 -9.29 13.21
C TYR A 483 13.20 -8.36 12.70
N ALA A 484 12.97 -7.05 12.68
CA ALA A 484 13.92 -6.07 12.20
C ALA A 484 15.17 -6.00 13.09
N LYS A 485 15.03 -6.02 14.43
CA LYS A 485 16.19 -6.11 15.35
C LYS A 485 17.06 -7.34 15.09
N ALA A 486 16.45 -8.46 14.71
CA ALA A 486 17.18 -9.68 14.40
C ALA A 486 17.81 -9.67 13.00
N ASN A 487 17.19 -9.03 12.01
CA ASN A 487 17.53 -9.22 10.59
C ASN A 487 17.99 -7.95 9.86
N ALA A 488 17.96 -6.76 10.46
CA ALA A 488 18.24 -5.52 9.71
C ALA A 488 19.62 -5.50 9.03
N HIS A 489 20.59 -6.23 9.58
CA HIS A 489 21.92 -6.40 8.97
C HIS A 489 21.92 -7.15 7.62
N THR A 490 20.83 -7.85 7.28
CA THR A 490 20.64 -8.57 6.01
C THR A 490 19.81 -7.79 4.99
N PHE A 491 19.23 -6.65 5.38
CA PHE A 491 18.38 -5.86 4.49
C PHE A 491 19.18 -5.32 3.29
N LYS A 492 18.56 -5.38 2.11
CA LYS A 492 19.17 -5.02 0.82
C LYS A 492 18.35 -3.95 0.10
N ALA A 493 19.03 -3.19 -0.75
CA ALA A 493 18.39 -2.19 -1.60
C ALA A 493 17.66 -2.84 -2.78
N GLU A 494 18.20 -3.96 -3.28
CA GLU A 494 17.64 -4.70 -4.40
C GLU A 494 16.37 -5.47 -4.00
N ILE A 495 15.42 -5.58 -4.94
CA ILE A 495 14.26 -6.46 -4.83
C ILE A 495 14.64 -7.91 -5.18
N GLU A 496 13.83 -8.88 -4.75
CA GLU A 496 14.17 -10.32 -4.85
C GLU A 496 13.54 -11.01 -6.08
N GLY A 497 12.71 -10.28 -6.82
CA GLY A 497 11.95 -10.81 -7.94
C GLY A 497 10.92 -11.84 -7.47
N ARG A 498 10.15 -11.46 -6.45
CA ARG A 498 8.95 -12.18 -5.99
C ARG A 498 7.79 -12.01 -6.97
N LEU A 499 7.72 -10.86 -7.65
CA LEU A 499 6.73 -10.57 -8.70
C LEU A 499 7.38 -10.54 -10.09
N VAL A 500 6.86 -11.34 -11.02
CA VAL A 500 7.63 -11.82 -12.18
C VAL A 500 6.83 -11.63 -13.50
N ASP A 501 6.91 -10.44 -14.12
CA ASP A 501 6.31 -10.06 -15.43
C ASP A 501 6.88 -10.85 -16.62
N THR A 502 6.12 -11.80 -17.18
CA THR A 502 6.56 -12.77 -18.19
C THR A 502 6.79 -12.20 -19.57
N THR A 503 6.35 -10.97 -19.83
CA THR A 503 6.60 -10.28 -21.10
C THR A 503 7.98 -9.62 -21.15
N LYS A 504 8.60 -9.40 -19.99
CA LYS A 504 9.94 -8.83 -19.85
C LYS A 504 11.04 -9.90 -19.79
N VAL A 505 10.69 -11.17 -19.99
CA VAL A 505 11.68 -12.26 -20.10
C VAL A 505 12.17 -12.33 -21.53
N VAL A 506 13.46 -12.07 -21.72
CA VAL A 506 14.13 -12.47 -22.95
C VAL A 506 14.62 -13.91 -22.74
N ASP A 507 14.15 -14.84 -23.57
CA ASP A 507 14.73 -16.17 -23.64
C ASP A 507 16.07 -16.05 -24.38
N HIS A 508 17.19 -16.30 -23.69
CA HIS A 508 18.51 -16.40 -24.32
C HIS A 508 18.82 -17.87 -24.64
N GLU A 509 19.26 -18.13 -25.87
CA GLU A 509 19.75 -19.45 -26.26
C GLU A 509 21.21 -19.55 -25.83
N VAL A 510 21.49 -20.38 -24.82
CA VAL A 510 22.85 -20.56 -24.30
C VAL A 510 23.38 -21.90 -24.79
N GLU A 511 24.39 -21.84 -25.65
CA GLU A 511 25.08 -23.01 -26.17
C GLU A 511 26.41 -23.17 -25.44
N LEU A 512 26.57 -24.31 -24.76
CA LEU A 512 27.80 -24.66 -24.07
C LEU A 512 28.54 -25.72 -24.89
N GLN A 513 29.62 -25.30 -25.56
CA GLN A 513 30.49 -26.22 -26.29
C GLN A 513 31.70 -26.58 -25.43
N VAL A 514 31.77 -27.85 -25.03
CA VAL A 514 32.88 -28.39 -24.26
C VAL A 514 33.87 -29.07 -25.22
N TYR A 515 35.02 -28.44 -25.43
CA TYR A 515 36.15 -29.04 -26.14
C TYR A 515 37.07 -29.71 -25.14
N ALA A 516 36.92 -31.03 -24.97
CA ALA A 516 37.88 -31.83 -24.23
C ALA A 516 39.13 -32.05 -25.10
N SER A 517 40.31 -31.71 -24.57
CA SER A 517 41.58 -32.15 -25.14
C SER A 517 41.98 -33.46 -24.45
N ASN A 518 42.49 -34.46 -25.17
CA ASN A 518 42.99 -35.69 -24.54
C ASN A 518 44.17 -35.36 -23.62
N PHE A 519 44.06 -35.64 -22.32
CA PHE A 519 45.12 -35.46 -21.34
C PHE A 519 45.34 -36.75 -20.53
N ASP A 520 46.56 -37.26 -20.54
CA ASP A 520 47.00 -38.39 -19.71
C ASP A 520 47.44 -37.88 -18.33
N ILE A 521 46.63 -38.10 -17.29
CA ILE A 521 46.98 -37.74 -15.90
C ILE A 521 47.33 -39.01 -15.11
N ARG A 522 48.46 -38.96 -14.40
CA ARG A 522 48.89 -40.07 -13.54
C ARG A 522 47.96 -40.25 -12.34
N TYR A 523 47.66 -41.51 -12.01
CA TYR A 523 46.76 -41.90 -10.92
C TYR A 523 47.20 -41.34 -9.56
N ASP A 524 48.50 -41.36 -9.25
CA ASP A 524 49.07 -40.83 -8.00
C ASP A 524 48.96 -39.31 -7.88
N LYS A 525 48.59 -38.61 -8.97
CA LYS A 525 48.38 -37.16 -9.01
C LYS A 525 46.91 -36.75 -9.05
N LEU A 526 45.95 -37.68 -9.16
CA LEU A 526 44.52 -37.34 -9.17
C LEU A 526 44.09 -36.59 -7.91
N SER A 527 44.55 -37.06 -6.73
CA SER A 527 44.26 -36.45 -5.44
C SER A 527 44.82 -35.01 -5.32
N THR A 528 45.84 -34.69 -6.11
CA THR A 528 46.56 -33.40 -6.11
C THR A 528 45.99 -32.36 -7.08
N LEU A 529 45.02 -32.73 -7.93
CA LEU A 529 44.42 -31.80 -8.88
C LEU A 529 43.64 -30.70 -8.14
N ASP A 530 43.95 -29.45 -8.44
CA ASP A 530 43.17 -28.30 -8.00
C ASP A 530 42.15 -27.85 -9.07
N GLN A 531 41.26 -26.94 -8.67
CA GLN A 531 40.19 -26.43 -9.51
C GLN A 531 40.72 -25.74 -10.79
N LYS A 532 41.84 -25.00 -10.70
CA LYS A 532 42.43 -24.30 -11.84
C LYS A 532 43.03 -25.26 -12.85
N GLN A 533 43.65 -26.33 -12.38
CA GLN A 533 44.18 -27.38 -13.23
C GLN A 533 43.05 -28.08 -13.96
N ILE A 534 41.93 -28.40 -13.31
CA ILE A 534 40.80 -29.05 -13.96
C ILE A 534 40.09 -28.12 -14.96
N GLN A 535 39.94 -26.83 -14.64
CA GLN A 535 39.45 -25.81 -15.56
C GLN A 535 40.31 -25.72 -16.84
N SER A 536 41.64 -25.90 -16.74
CA SER A 536 42.52 -25.87 -17.91
C SER A 536 42.39 -27.10 -18.83
N LEU A 537 41.76 -28.18 -18.35
CA LEU A 537 41.58 -29.44 -19.11
C LEU A 537 40.33 -29.42 -20.00
N ALA A 538 39.33 -28.59 -19.67
CA ALA A 538 38.12 -28.40 -20.44
C ALA A 538 38.14 -26.99 -21.06
N LYS A 539 38.34 -26.89 -22.39
CA LYS A 539 38.08 -25.63 -23.08
C LYS A 539 36.57 -25.49 -23.22
N LEU A 540 35.96 -24.68 -22.36
CA LEU A 540 34.56 -24.28 -22.50
C LEU A 540 34.48 -23.08 -23.44
N THR A 541 33.66 -23.20 -24.47
CA THR A 541 33.16 -22.04 -25.20
C THR A 541 31.71 -21.86 -24.77
N VAL A 542 31.42 -20.70 -24.18
CA VAL A 542 30.06 -20.28 -23.85
C VAL A 542 29.60 -19.36 -24.96
N THR A 543 28.48 -19.69 -25.59
CA THR A 543 27.88 -18.88 -26.64
C THR A 543 26.48 -18.44 -26.19
N ILE A 544 26.15 -17.16 -26.30
CA ILE A 544 24.80 -16.62 -26.02
C ILE A 544 24.25 -16.07 -27.33
N ASP A 545 23.08 -16.55 -27.75
CA ASP A 545 22.40 -16.13 -28.98
C ASP A 545 23.31 -16.18 -30.23
N GLY A 546 24.28 -17.10 -30.23
CA GLY A 546 25.26 -17.28 -31.31
C GLY A 546 26.57 -16.49 -31.19
N GLU A 547 26.76 -15.66 -30.15
CA GLU A 547 28.01 -14.92 -29.89
C GLU A 547 28.83 -15.50 -28.73
N VAL A 548 30.15 -15.60 -28.90
CA VAL A 548 31.08 -16.16 -27.90
C VAL A 548 31.30 -15.18 -26.75
N VAL A 549 31.18 -15.66 -25.51
CA VAL A 549 31.44 -14.88 -24.29
C VAL A 549 32.87 -15.09 -23.83
N ASP A 550 33.65 -14.02 -23.78
CA ASP A 550 35.08 -14.06 -23.42
C ASP A 550 35.34 -14.13 -21.90
N ALA A 551 34.32 -13.85 -21.07
CA ALA A 551 34.45 -13.78 -19.61
C ALA A 551 33.41 -14.66 -18.90
N TYR A 552 33.87 -15.78 -18.33
CA TYR A 552 33.07 -16.67 -17.49
C TYR A 552 33.95 -17.29 -16.39
N THR A 553 33.30 -17.84 -15.38
CA THR A 553 33.90 -18.58 -14.26
C THR A 553 33.30 -19.99 -14.23
N VAL A 554 34.05 -20.97 -13.73
CA VAL A 554 33.61 -22.37 -13.66
C VAL A 554 33.92 -22.94 -12.28
N ASP A 555 32.89 -23.15 -11.46
CA ASP A 555 33.04 -23.85 -10.19
C ASP A 555 32.80 -25.35 -10.36
N ILE A 556 33.62 -26.16 -9.71
CA ILE A 556 33.49 -27.62 -9.77
C ILE A 556 32.81 -28.08 -8.50
N ASP A 557 31.75 -28.86 -8.63
CA ASP A 557 31.07 -29.45 -7.49
C ASP A 557 32.05 -30.28 -6.64
N ALA A 558 32.12 -29.96 -5.35
CA ALA A 558 33.08 -30.55 -4.43
C ALA A 558 32.85 -32.07 -4.25
N ALA A 559 31.60 -32.53 -4.32
CA ALA A 559 31.27 -33.95 -4.20
C ALA A 559 31.74 -34.74 -5.43
N SER A 560 31.51 -34.20 -6.63
CA SER A 560 31.99 -34.76 -7.90
C SER A 560 33.51 -34.84 -7.94
N LEU A 561 34.19 -33.76 -7.55
CA LEU A 561 35.65 -33.70 -7.50
C LEU A 561 36.21 -34.73 -6.52
N LYS A 562 35.59 -34.86 -5.34
CA LYS A 562 35.98 -35.87 -4.35
C LYS A 562 35.79 -37.29 -4.87
N ALA A 563 34.68 -37.57 -5.55
CA ALA A 563 34.40 -38.90 -6.12
C ALA A 563 35.45 -39.31 -7.16
N ILE A 564 35.90 -38.36 -7.99
CA ILE A 564 36.98 -38.59 -8.96
C ILE A 564 38.33 -38.78 -8.25
N LYS A 565 38.64 -37.96 -7.24
CA LYS A 565 39.88 -38.10 -6.45
C LYS A 565 39.97 -39.42 -5.69
N ASP A 566 38.83 -39.95 -5.24
CA ASP A 566 38.71 -41.21 -4.50
C ASP A 566 38.58 -42.43 -5.43
N ALA A 567 38.51 -42.23 -6.75
CA ALA A 567 38.40 -43.31 -7.72
C ALA A 567 39.62 -44.25 -7.64
N LYS A 568 39.37 -45.55 -7.77
CA LYS A 568 40.43 -46.56 -7.79
C LYS A 568 40.92 -46.77 -9.22
N ASN A 569 42.00 -47.55 -9.40
CA ASN A 569 42.39 -48.03 -10.73
C ASN A 569 41.32 -49.00 -11.26
N GLU A 570 40.24 -48.45 -11.81
CA GLU A 570 39.02 -49.15 -12.20
C GLU A 570 38.54 -48.64 -13.56
N ASN A 571 37.66 -49.39 -14.22
CA ASN A 571 37.08 -48.99 -15.50
C ASN A 571 35.66 -48.46 -15.26
N LYS A 572 35.55 -47.19 -14.85
CA LYS A 572 34.30 -46.59 -14.38
C LYS A 572 34.16 -45.13 -14.77
N THR A 573 32.93 -44.72 -15.07
CA THR A 573 32.55 -43.34 -15.36
C THR A 573 32.07 -42.64 -14.08
N TYR A 574 32.50 -41.41 -13.89
CA TYR A 574 32.10 -40.52 -12.80
C TYR A 574 31.46 -39.26 -13.37
N PRO A 575 30.26 -38.87 -12.90
CA PRO A 575 29.70 -37.57 -13.27
C PRO A 575 30.52 -36.47 -12.60
N LEU A 576 30.78 -35.40 -13.36
CA LEU A 576 31.40 -34.17 -12.89
C LEU A 576 30.45 -33.01 -13.17
N PHE A 577 29.90 -32.44 -12.10
CA PHE A 577 29.07 -31.25 -12.21
C PHE A 577 29.94 -29.98 -12.16
N LEU A 578 29.71 -29.10 -13.13
CA LEU A 578 30.37 -27.81 -13.30
C LEU A 578 29.30 -26.72 -13.20
N THR A 579 29.54 -25.70 -12.40
CA THR A 579 28.74 -24.49 -12.32
C THR A 579 29.43 -23.41 -13.13
N VAL A 580 28.90 -23.07 -14.29
CA VAL A 580 29.42 -22.01 -15.16
C VAL A 580 28.69 -20.72 -14.86
N SER A 581 29.40 -19.68 -14.46
CA SER A 581 28.82 -18.35 -14.25
C SER A 581 29.44 -17.33 -15.18
N TYR A 582 28.62 -16.53 -15.86
CA TYR A 582 29.07 -15.55 -16.85
C TYR A 582 28.22 -14.28 -16.77
N THR A 583 28.72 -13.20 -17.36
CA THR A 583 28.03 -11.92 -17.39
C THR A 583 27.66 -11.57 -18.83
N ASP A 584 26.42 -11.18 -19.09
CA ASP A 584 25.97 -10.81 -20.43
C ASP A 584 26.41 -9.39 -20.83
N VAL A 585 26.06 -8.97 -22.05
CA VAL A 585 26.33 -7.61 -22.57
C VAL A 585 25.61 -6.49 -21.80
N GLN A 586 24.69 -6.83 -20.90
CA GLN A 586 23.93 -5.93 -20.04
C GLN A 586 24.45 -5.93 -18.59
N ASN A 587 25.56 -6.62 -18.32
CA ASN A 587 26.24 -6.72 -17.03
C ASN A 587 25.51 -7.58 -15.97
N GLU A 588 24.61 -8.47 -16.39
CA GLU A 588 23.84 -9.37 -15.52
C GLU A 588 24.53 -10.72 -15.32
N LEU A 589 24.54 -11.26 -14.09
CA LEU A 589 25.22 -12.53 -13.75
C LEU A 589 24.31 -13.74 -13.96
N TYR A 590 24.74 -14.66 -14.83
CA TYR A 590 24.09 -15.93 -15.11
C TYR A 590 24.86 -17.08 -14.47
N THR A 591 24.19 -18.18 -14.14
CA THR A 591 24.82 -19.39 -13.60
C THR A 591 24.09 -20.63 -14.10
N GLN A 592 24.84 -21.61 -14.61
CA GLN A 592 24.31 -22.86 -15.16
C GLN A 592 25.09 -24.07 -14.67
N ILE A 593 24.40 -25.15 -14.33
CA ILE A 593 25.02 -26.42 -13.95
C ILE A 593 25.09 -27.33 -15.18
N VAL A 594 26.29 -27.83 -15.47
CA VAL A 594 26.60 -28.74 -16.58
C VAL A 594 27.16 -30.03 -15.99
N GLN A 595 26.63 -31.17 -16.42
CA GLN A 595 27.24 -32.47 -16.11
C GLN A 595 28.13 -32.91 -17.27
N ILE A 596 29.37 -33.30 -16.97
CA ILE A 596 30.24 -34.02 -17.89
C ILE A 596 30.65 -35.38 -17.31
N ASP A 597 30.91 -36.35 -18.17
CA ASP A 597 31.29 -37.70 -17.74
C ASP A 597 32.80 -37.88 -17.80
N VAL A 598 33.40 -38.27 -16.67
CA VAL A 598 34.83 -38.54 -16.52
C VAL A 598 35.05 -40.04 -16.45
N GLN A 599 35.69 -40.63 -17.48
CA GLN A 599 36.05 -42.04 -17.47
C GLN A 599 37.41 -42.26 -16.84
N VAL A 600 37.44 -43.02 -15.74
CA VAL A 600 38.66 -43.63 -15.21
C VAL A 600 38.79 -45.01 -15.84
N LYS A 601 39.93 -45.31 -16.47
CA LYS A 601 40.20 -46.62 -17.08
C LYS A 601 41.32 -47.32 -16.33
N ALA A 602 41.13 -48.62 -16.05
CA ALA A 602 42.18 -49.43 -15.46
C ALA A 602 43.30 -49.68 -16.47
N VAL A 603 44.56 -49.43 -16.09
CA VAL A 603 45.71 -49.81 -16.93
C VAL A 603 46.31 -51.14 -16.49
N ASP A 604 46.39 -52.05 -17.45
CA ASP A 604 47.11 -53.31 -17.35
C ASP A 604 48.62 -53.04 -17.41
N GLN A 605 49.32 -53.33 -16.33
CA GLN A 605 50.75 -53.09 -16.20
C GLN A 605 51.64 -54.06 -17.00
N SER A 606 51.06 -54.96 -17.80
CA SER A 606 51.79 -56.05 -18.47
C SER A 606 51.97 -55.94 -19.99
N GLN A 607 51.52 -54.87 -20.65
CA GLN A 607 51.63 -54.71 -22.12
C GLN A 607 52.28 -53.37 -22.54
N PRO A 608 53.36 -53.38 -23.34
CA PRO A 608 53.91 -52.16 -23.94
C PRO A 608 53.09 -51.72 -25.16
N SER A 609 52.77 -50.42 -25.27
CA SER A 609 51.96 -49.90 -26.38
C SER A 609 52.79 -49.74 -27.68
N THR A 610 52.19 -50.13 -28.81
CA THR A 610 52.70 -49.84 -30.16
C THR A 610 51.71 -48.92 -30.87
N THR A 611 52.04 -47.63 -31.06
CA THR A 611 51.74 -46.80 -32.25
C THR A 611 52.34 -45.39 -32.08
N PRO A 612 52.66 -44.67 -33.17
CA PRO A 612 53.85 -43.81 -33.26
C PRO A 612 53.54 -42.30 -33.13
N ASN A 613 54.40 -41.58 -32.40
CA ASN A 613 54.48 -40.12 -32.46
C ASN A 613 55.36 -39.67 -33.63
N ALA A 614 54.81 -38.82 -34.50
CA ALA A 614 55.61 -38.03 -35.42
C ALA A 614 56.33 -36.92 -34.64
N GLY A 615 57.66 -36.96 -34.64
CA GLY A 615 58.49 -35.81 -34.28
C GLY A 615 59.28 -35.90 -32.97
N GLY A 616 60.27 -36.79 -32.92
CA GLY A 616 61.60 -36.48 -32.40
C GLY A 616 61.76 -35.92 -30.98
N SER A 617 61.66 -36.77 -29.97
CA SER A 617 62.68 -36.98 -28.92
C SER A 617 62.16 -38.05 -27.97
N VAL A 618 63.01 -39.02 -27.63
CA VAL A 618 62.64 -40.18 -26.81
C VAL A 618 62.44 -39.73 -25.38
N ASN A 619 61.18 -39.54 -24.97
CA ASN A 619 60.83 -39.61 -23.55
C ASN A 619 60.43 -41.06 -23.25
N THR A 620 61.30 -41.77 -22.55
CA THR A 620 61.00 -43.03 -21.90
C THR A 620 59.81 -42.81 -20.95
N TYR A 621 58.67 -43.42 -21.25
CA TYR A 621 57.50 -43.42 -20.36
C TYR A 621 57.79 -44.29 -19.12
N ASP A 622 57.65 -43.70 -17.93
CA ASP A 622 57.78 -44.35 -16.63
C ASP A 622 56.47 -45.13 -16.29
N PRO A 623 56.53 -46.36 -15.71
CA PRO A 623 55.49 -47.41 -15.77
C PRO A 623 54.19 -47.17 -14.96
N THR A 624 53.86 -45.92 -14.66
CA THR A 624 52.69 -45.52 -13.85
C THR A 624 51.64 -44.72 -14.63
N SER A 625 51.71 -44.74 -15.96
CA SER A 625 50.83 -43.94 -16.81
C SER A 625 49.52 -44.67 -17.12
N ILE A 626 48.39 -44.06 -16.75
CA ILE A 626 47.09 -44.34 -17.37
C ILE A 626 46.99 -43.58 -18.68
N VAL A 627 46.47 -44.22 -19.73
CA VAL A 627 46.07 -43.54 -20.97
C VAL A 627 44.60 -43.13 -20.86
N LEU A 628 44.34 -41.83 -20.71
CA LEU A 628 43.02 -41.21 -20.76
C LEU A 628 42.69 -40.89 -22.22
N LEU A 629 42.27 -41.92 -22.96
CA LEU A 629 41.75 -41.76 -24.31
C LEU A 629 40.23 -41.46 -24.23
N TYR A 630 39.86 -40.19 -24.42
CA TYR A 630 38.47 -39.80 -24.64
C TYR A 630 38.11 -40.11 -26.10
N GLY A 631 37.19 -41.05 -26.27
CA GLY A 631 36.61 -41.41 -27.57
C GLY A 631 35.34 -40.61 -27.81
N LEU A 632 35.29 -39.98 -28.99
CA LEU A 632 34.16 -39.37 -29.71
C LEU A 632 32.89 -39.01 -28.92
N LEU A 633 32.54 -37.72 -29.05
CA LEU A 633 31.15 -37.28 -29.11
C LEU A 633 30.31 -38.26 -29.94
N ALA A 634 29.47 -39.02 -29.26
CA ALA A 634 28.12 -39.27 -29.72
C ALA A 634 27.14 -38.45 -28.85
N CYS A 635 27.50 -37.20 -28.55
CA CYS A 635 26.49 -36.17 -28.38
C CYS A 635 26.36 -35.46 -29.74
N SER A 636 25.64 -36.10 -30.66
CA SER A 636 24.67 -35.34 -31.44
C SER A 636 23.57 -34.89 -30.47
N ALA A 637 23.93 -33.92 -29.65
CA ALA A 637 23.07 -33.00 -28.96
C ALA A 637 23.93 -31.73 -29.02
N LEU A 638 23.71 -30.73 -29.89
CA LEU A 638 22.41 -30.12 -30.17
C LEU A 638 21.49 -30.19 -28.94
N GLY A 639 22.09 -30.04 -27.76
CA GLY A 639 21.40 -29.68 -26.55
C GLY A 639 21.20 -28.19 -26.63
N ILE A 640 20.23 -27.77 -27.44
CA ILE A 640 19.61 -26.46 -27.30
C ILE A 640 18.98 -26.48 -25.90
N MET A 641 19.71 -26.00 -24.90
CA MET A 641 19.16 -25.80 -23.58
C MET A 641 18.74 -24.35 -23.49
N TYR A 642 17.45 -24.10 -23.68
CA TYR A 642 16.84 -22.81 -23.40
C TYR A 642 17.02 -22.50 -21.91
N THR A 643 17.98 -21.64 -21.58
CA THR A 643 18.12 -21.08 -20.25
C THR A 643 17.19 -19.90 -20.11
N ARG A 644 16.09 -20.12 -19.40
CA ARG A 644 15.20 -19.05 -18.95
C ARG A 644 15.81 -18.34 -17.74
N LYS A 645 16.39 -17.14 -17.92
CA LYS A 645 16.31 -16.10 -16.88
C LYS A 645 16.59 -14.68 -17.34
N ARG A 646 15.94 -13.77 -16.60
CA ARG A 646 15.56 -12.38 -16.87
C ARG A 646 16.61 -11.34 -16.49
N LYS A 647 16.51 -10.21 -17.18
CA LYS A 647 17.04 -8.88 -16.87
C LYS A 647 16.56 -8.36 -15.51
N ALA A 648 17.44 -7.74 -14.74
CA ALA A 648 17.13 -7.05 -13.48
C ALA A 648 16.20 -5.84 -13.68
#